data_AF-A0A914QGE6-F1
#
_entry.id   AF-A0A914QGE6-F1
#
_cell.length_a   1.000
_cell.length_b   1.000
_cell.length_c   1.000
_cell.angle_alpha   90.00
_cell.angle_beta   90.00
_cell.angle_gamma   90.00
#
_symmetry.space_group_name_H-M   'P 1'
#
loop_
_entity.id
_entity.type
_entity.pdbx_description
1 polymer ?
#
loop_
_entity_poly.entity_id
_entity_poly.type
_entity_poly.pdbx_seq_one_letter_code
_entity_poly.pdbx_strand_id
1 'polypeptide(L)'
;MKLLPPNLLQNLKEYLWTQLTECRQIGAFESAATTFQIICSILWKLEDTKKEEEDNLPYDYSSIESPTKILDKLIRCLEGKDDDRINLCETRRSAGLPPLIVAILTTEPKQRDRSAFANTMERMFAIKSQDPGMIIHTINCLVAIFENSDLSEIVKQFLTPAFLLCFREPPENDETNISFTDHWPIRNTISRLFNAVIRRMFGTPNKSQKSLFITPRCSKASNDVFIQLPKLYKTMKELFKSYAKEESQNPRNEFHMYPLLTMLTHITPSNTADYPLSIFHPYLLKIFLQSKCQKIRELAAVALITTTQELEFITICQWIFEKLEYICASNNAIDGCFLLLNLCLERHGGDIPETIISTLQQLFQGLFEAINFQALSDIPLYYLLTSAKYLANDESLQKLADFGIEMLAQNEPEDKKCLSSTGLAELFVFHQDLWKDRKDKISLKFRLECYNLASELDVEFLDQLYKDIGEVKSDEEISMCLKPLTLNHDYLDEEVFPIIERLLTIYSSSSEIYFDLMDCFTYLRAEKKLSKKETAKIKEFFEQASNSYEDKIRLKAMKIWLITATTHRTSKFYDEFMSMSLCGLQDCSSEIRTEVAKVMNEWLLSTELSLNPTILWSFAATNNPKLIQKLFHGTAERTNQTFQPTTLNPFAEKIVLPEMHILSELLIVIERYKAHHREDNISRRSL
;
A
#
# COMPACT_ATOMS: atom_id res chain seq x y z
N MET A 1 -13.46 40.67 -21.53
CA MET A 1 -12.08 40.16 -21.53
C MET A 1 -11.29 41.07 -22.46
N LYS A 2 -10.27 41.79 -21.98
CA LYS A 2 -9.43 42.62 -22.89
C LYS A 2 -8.68 41.65 -23.81
N LEU A 3 -8.92 41.72 -25.11
CA LEU A 3 -8.21 40.90 -26.09
C LEU A 3 -6.73 41.30 -26.10
N LEU A 4 -5.83 40.32 -26.07
CA LEU A 4 -4.39 40.55 -26.06
C LEU A 4 -3.93 41.00 -27.45
N PRO A 5 -2.92 41.89 -27.58
CA PRO A 5 -2.33 42.22 -28.87
C PRO A 5 -1.84 40.95 -29.61
N PRO A 6 -2.03 40.83 -30.94
CA PRO A 6 -1.71 39.63 -31.71
C PRO A 6 -0.28 39.13 -31.52
N ASN A 7 0.71 40.05 -31.53
CA ASN A 7 2.12 39.71 -31.32
C ASN A 7 2.37 39.09 -29.94
N LEU A 8 1.69 39.58 -28.89
CA LEU A 8 1.83 39.03 -27.55
C LEU A 8 1.15 37.66 -27.45
N LEU A 9 -0.01 37.50 -28.07
CA LEU A 9 -0.73 36.23 -28.12
C LEU A 9 0.07 35.16 -28.88
N GLN A 10 0.68 35.52 -30.01
CA GLN A 10 1.54 34.63 -30.79
C GLN A 10 2.82 34.26 -30.01
N ASN A 11 3.49 35.23 -29.39
CA ASN A 11 4.69 34.96 -28.56
C ASN A 11 4.37 34.04 -27.37
N LEU A 12 3.22 34.26 -26.72
CA LEU A 12 2.75 33.39 -25.62
C LEU A 12 2.42 31.97 -26.12
N LYS A 13 1.76 31.86 -27.28
CA LYS A 13 1.46 30.58 -27.93
C LYS A 13 2.74 29.81 -28.23
N GLU A 14 3.71 30.45 -28.87
CA GLU A 14 5.01 29.85 -29.22
C GLU A 14 5.80 29.47 -27.97
N TYR A 15 5.87 30.34 -26.97
CA TYR A 15 6.54 30.04 -25.72
C TYR A 15 5.93 28.82 -25.02
N LEU A 16 4.60 28.77 -24.87
CA LEU A 16 3.91 27.64 -24.25
C LEU A 16 4.02 26.38 -25.10
N TRP A 17 4.00 26.50 -26.43
CA TRP A 17 4.26 25.38 -27.33
C TRP A 17 5.62 24.77 -27.06
N THR A 18 6.70 25.59 -27.08
CA THR A 18 8.06 25.15 -26.76
C THR A 18 8.15 24.54 -25.36
N GLN A 19 7.54 25.16 -24.36
CA GLN A 19 7.55 24.60 -23.00
C GLN A 19 6.83 23.26 -22.92
N LEU A 20 5.70 23.11 -23.60
CA LEU A 20 4.94 21.87 -23.60
C LEU A 20 5.65 20.78 -24.40
N THR A 21 6.31 21.10 -25.52
CA THR A 21 6.98 20.10 -26.37
C THR A 21 8.41 19.75 -25.97
N GLU A 22 9.13 20.64 -25.27
CA GLU A 22 10.58 20.48 -25.00
C GLU A 22 10.95 20.44 -23.51
N CYS A 23 10.10 20.92 -22.60
CA CYS A 23 10.45 21.02 -21.19
C CYS A 23 10.36 19.67 -20.47
N ARG A 24 11.37 19.40 -19.63
CA ARG A 24 11.52 18.14 -18.88
C ARG A 24 11.07 18.24 -17.41
N GLN A 25 10.33 19.24 -16.95
CA GLN A 25 9.91 19.33 -15.53
C GLN A 25 8.38 19.32 -15.37
N ILE A 26 7.87 18.45 -14.49
CA ILE A 26 6.42 18.16 -14.35
C ILE A 26 5.64 19.38 -13.80
N GLY A 27 6.18 20.13 -12.84
CA GLY A 27 5.48 21.28 -12.26
C GLY A 27 5.38 22.48 -13.22
N ALA A 28 6.41 22.71 -14.03
CA ALA A 28 6.38 23.74 -15.08
C ALA A 28 5.37 23.39 -16.18
N PHE A 29 5.21 22.09 -16.43
CA PHE A 29 4.31 21.54 -17.43
C PHE A 29 2.81 21.73 -17.08
N GLU A 30 2.39 21.45 -15.85
CA GLU A 30 0.98 21.62 -15.42
C GLU A 30 0.53 23.09 -15.46
N SER A 31 1.41 24.00 -15.06
CA SER A 31 1.16 25.46 -15.12
C SER A 31 1.07 25.96 -16.57
N ALA A 32 1.93 25.44 -17.45
CA ALA A 32 1.91 25.76 -18.88
C ALA A 32 0.63 25.24 -19.56
N ALA A 33 0.20 24.01 -19.26
CA ALA A 33 -1.01 23.41 -19.83
C ALA A 33 -2.27 24.19 -19.45
N THR A 34 -2.39 24.61 -18.19
CA THR A 34 -3.51 25.44 -17.71
C THR A 34 -3.54 26.80 -18.42
N THR A 35 -2.38 27.45 -18.58
CA THR A 35 -2.29 28.73 -19.31
C THR A 35 -2.63 28.54 -20.79
N PHE A 36 -2.21 27.43 -21.39
CA PHE A 36 -2.50 27.11 -22.78
C PHE A 36 -3.99 26.87 -23.02
N GLN A 37 -4.74 26.30 -22.08
CA GLN A 37 -6.21 26.21 -22.15
C GLN A 37 -6.89 27.58 -22.24
N ILE A 38 -6.39 28.57 -21.48
CA ILE A 38 -6.91 29.94 -21.56
C ILE A 38 -6.68 30.51 -22.96
N ILE A 39 -5.49 30.29 -23.54
CA ILE A 39 -5.19 30.70 -24.90
C ILE A 39 -6.11 30.00 -25.90
N CYS A 40 -6.28 28.68 -25.82
CA CYS A 40 -7.17 27.93 -26.71
C CYS A 40 -8.61 28.47 -26.64
N SER A 41 -9.10 28.83 -25.45
CA SER A 41 -10.42 29.43 -25.26
C SER A 41 -10.57 30.80 -25.95
N ILE A 42 -9.48 31.58 -26.05
CA ILE A 42 -9.46 32.83 -26.83
C ILE A 42 -9.45 32.51 -28.33
N LEU A 43 -8.57 31.60 -28.75
CA LEU A 43 -8.40 31.23 -30.15
C LEU A 43 -9.67 30.61 -30.75
N TRP A 44 -10.42 29.81 -29.99
CA TRP A 44 -11.71 29.27 -30.41
C TRP A 44 -12.73 30.38 -30.67
N LYS A 45 -12.79 31.41 -29.82
CA LYS A 45 -13.68 32.55 -30.03
C LYS A 45 -13.30 33.35 -31.27
N LEU A 46 -12.01 33.52 -31.52
CA LEU A 46 -11.52 34.18 -32.72
C LEU A 46 -11.87 33.38 -33.98
N GLU A 47 -11.73 32.05 -33.96
CA GLU A 47 -12.12 31.17 -35.09
C GLU A 47 -13.63 31.23 -35.39
N ASP A 48 -14.47 31.34 -34.35
CA ASP A 48 -15.93 31.42 -34.48
C ASP A 48 -16.44 32.85 -34.78
N THR A 49 -15.56 33.86 -34.76
CA THR A 49 -15.96 35.26 -35.02
C THR A 49 -16.37 35.38 -36.49
N LYS A 50 -17.56 35.92 -36.74
CA LYS A 50 -18.04 36.14 -38.12
C LYS A 50 -17.22 37.25 -38.78
N LYS A 51 -17.01 37.17 -40.09
CA LYS A 51 -16.29 38.20 -40.86
C LYS A 51 -16.78 39.64 -40.61
N GLU A 52 -18.08 39.84 -40.41
CA GLU A 52 -18.66 41.17 -40.12
C GLU A 52 -18.29 41.70 -38.71
N GLU A 53 -17.98 40.80 -37.78
CA GLU A 53 -17.54 41.11 -36.42
C GLU A 53 -16.00 41.21 -36.32
N GLU A 54 -15.26 40.58 -37.24
CA GLU A 54 -13.80 40.68 -37.36
C GLU A 54 -13.35 42.12 -37.62
N ASP A 55 -14.08 42.86 -38.47
CA ASP A 55 -13.80 44.29 -38.78
C ASP A 55 -13.93 45.21 -37.54
N ASN A 56 -14.61 44.75 -36.48
CA ASN A 56 -14.80 45.48 -35.22
C ASN A 56 -13.82 45.03 -34.12
N LEU A 57 -12.90 44.10 -34.39
CA LEU A 57 -11.89 43.69 -33.43
C LEU A 57 -10.83 44.78 -33.27
N PRO A 58 -10.29 44.96 -32.05
CA PRO A 58 -9.28 45.99 -31.78
C PRO A 58 -7.94 45.75 -32.50
N TYR A 59 -7.72 44.55 -33.06
CA TYR A 59 -6.50 44.14 -33.74
C TYR A 59 -6.79 43.09 -34.83
N ASP A 60 -5.91 42.98 -35.83
CA ASP A 60 -5.95 41.91 -36.84
C ASP A 60 -5.32 40.62 -36.30
N TYR A 61 -6.10 39.54 -36.25
CA TYR A 61 -5.69 38.21 -35.75
C TYR A 61 -5.54 37.16 -36.86
N SER A 62 -5.65 37.55 -38.13
CA SER A 62 -5.66 36.64 -39.29
C SER A 62 -4.39 35.78 -39.42
N SER A 63 -3.27 36.24 -38.88
CA SER A 63 -1.98 35.53 -38.87
C SER A 63 -1.85 34.47 -37.78
N ILE A 64 -2.77 34.42 -36.80
CA ILE A 64 -2.71 33.45 -35.71
C ILE A 64 -3.41 32.15 -36.13
N GLU A 65 -2.69 31.04 -36.02
CA GLU A 65 -3.24 29.72 -36.31
C GLU A 65 -4.42 29.38 -35.38
N SER A 66 -5.53 29.00 -35.99
CA SER A 66 -6.74 28.54 -35.31
C SER A 66 -6.53 27.19 -34.60
N PRO A 67 -7.24 26.89 -33.50
CA PRO A 67 -7.14 25.60 -32.80
C PRO A 67 -7.38 24.39 -33.70
N THR A 68 -8.33 24.46 -34.63
CA THR A 68 -8.59 23.36 -35.60
C THR A 68 -7.35 23.06 -36.46
N LYS A 69 -6.64 24.09 -36.94
CA LYS A 69 -5.40 23.92 -37.73
C LYS A 69 -4.25 23.36 -36.90
N ILE A 70 -4.11 23.84 -35.65
CA ILE A 70 -3.10 23.32 -34.72
C ILE A 70 -3.34 21.83 -34.47
N LEU A 71 -4.60 21.47 -34.21
CA LEU A 71 -5.00 20.07 -34.00
C LEU A 71 -4.77 19.22 -35.26
N ASP A 72 -5.15 19.69 -36.45
CA ASP A 72 -4.88 18.97 -37.71
C ASP A 72 -3.37 18.71 -37.90
N LYS A 73 -2.52 19.71 -37.64
CA LYS A 73 -1.06 19.56 -37.70
C LYS A 73 -0.55 18.49 -36.72
N LEU A 74 -1.02 18.53 -35.47
CA LEU A 74 -0.66 17.53 -34.46
C LEU A 74 -1.07 16.11 -34.88
N ILE A 75 -2.28 15.93 -35.41
CA ILE A 75 -2.75 14.61 -35.86
C ILE A 75 -2.03 14.16 -37.12
N ARG A 76 -1.74 15.04 -38.09
CA ARG A 76 -0.92 14.69 -39.27
C ARG A 76 0.49 14.25 -38.89
N CYS A 77 1.07 14.88 -37.88
CA CYS A 77 2.35 14.48 -37.32
C CYS A 77 2.28 13.05 -36.74
N LEU A 78 1.23 12.74 -35.97
CA LEU A 78 0.97 11.38 -35.46
C LEU A 78 0.70 10.35 -36.57
N GLU A 79 0.12 10.78 -37.69
CA GLU A 79 -0.09 9.95 -38.89
C GLU A 79 1.20 9.76 -39.72
N GLY A 80 2.32 10.41 -39.35
CA GLY A 80 3.57 10.35 -40.10
C GLY A 80 3.52 11.07 -41.46
N LYS A 81 2.58 12.01 -41.64
CA LYS A 81 2.32 12.72 -42.91
C LYS A 81 2.85 14.16 -42.95
N ASP A 82 3.61 14.58 -41.95
CA ASP A 82 4.18 15.93 -41.87
C ASP A 82 5.70 15.90 -42.12
N ASP A 83 6.18 16.68 -43.09
CA ASP A 83 7.60 16.79 -43.46
C ASP A 83 8.38 17.64 -42.44
N ASP A 84 7.71 18.60 -41.80
CA ASP A 84 8.24 19.41 -40.71
C ASP A 84 8.08 18.62 -39.41
N ARG A 85 9.01 17.70 -39.13
CA ARG A 85 9.02 16.92 -37.88
C ARG A 85 8.92 17.87 -36.69
N ILE A 86 7.73 17.99 -36.08
CA ILE A 86 7.63 18.39 -34.69
C ILE A 86 8.57 17.43 -33.97
N ASN A 87 9.58 17.94 -33.26
CA ASN A 87 10.53 17.10 -32.52
C ASN A 87 9.79 16.38 -31.39
N LEU A 88 9.08 15.31 -31.74
CA LEU A 88 8.35 14.47 -30.81
C LEU A 88 9.38 13.73 -29.98
N CYS A 89 9.49 14.14 -28.72
CA CYS A 89 10.42 13.51 -27.82
C CYS A 89 9.76 12.27 -27.20
N GLU A 90 10.36 11.10 -27.40
CA GLU A 90 9.93 9.85 -26.78
C GLU A 90 10.06 9.86 -25.25
N THR A 91 10.90 10.76 -24.70
CA THR A 91 11.14 10.81 -23.26
C THR A 91 9.89 11.29 -22.49
N ARG A 92 9.62 10.67 -21.34
CA ARG A 92 8.51 10.98 -20.41
C ARG A 92 7.10 10.94 -21.02
N ARG A 93 6.74 9.84 -21.71
CA ARG A 93 5.37 9.60 -22.21
C ARG A 93 4.92 10.70 -23.19
N SER A 94 5.77 10.98 -24.18
CA SER A 94 5.48 11.89 -25.30
C SER A 94 5.58 13.39 -24.99
N ALA A 95 6.46 13.77 -24.04
CA ALA A 95 6.94 15.15 -23.81
C ALA A 95 5.89 16.24 -24.08
N GLY A 96 4.74 16.13 -23.41
CA GLY A 96 3.70 17.16 -23.38
C GLY A 96 2.74 17.29 -24.57
N LEU A 97 2.89 16.44 -25.58
CA LEU A 97 1.88 16.29 -26.63
C LEU A 97 0.47 15.94 -26.08
N PRO A 98 0.31 15.00 -25.14
CA PRO A 98 -1.03 14.63 -24.67
C PRO A 98 -1.79 15.83 -24.06
N PRO A 99 -1.19 16.66 -23.18
CA PRO A 99 -1.92 17.77 -22.57
C PRO A 99 -2.12 18.97 -23.50
N LEU A 100 -1.32 19.14 -24.56
CA LEU A 100 -1.63 20.08 -25.66
C LEU A 100 -2.95 19.70 -26.34
N ILE A 101 -3.08 18.44 -26.75
CA ILE A 101 -4.29 17.93 -27.40
C ILE A 101 -5.48 18.04 -26.44
N VAL A 102 -5.32 17.59 -25.19
CA VAL A 102 -6.39 17.70 -24.17
C VAL A 102 -6.81 19.15 -23.97
N ALA A 103 -5.88 20.12 -23.90
CA ALA A 103 -6.22 21.52 -23.71
C ALA A 103 -7.05 22.12 -24.86
N ILE A 104 -6.74 21.75 -26.11
CA ILE A 104 -7.52 22.18 -27.28
C ILE A 104 -8.92 21.57 -27.22
N LEU A 105 -9.00 20.27 -26.92
CA LEU A 105 -10.25 19.51 -26.91
C LEU A 105 -11.19 19.90 -25.75
N THR A 106 -10.66 20.17 -24.56
CA THR A 106 -11.47 20.59 -23.40
C THR A 106 -12.08 21.97 -23.59
N THR A 107 -11.41 22.83 -24.35
CA THR A 107 -11.80 24.23 -24.57
C THR A 107 -12.65 24.45 -25.81
N GLU A 108 -12.91 23.39 -26.60
CA GLU A 108 -13.81 23.46 -27.76
C GLU A 108 -15.19 24.01 -27.33
N PRO A 109 -15.75 25.01 -28.04
CA PRO A 109 -17.08 25.52 -27.76
C PRO A 109 -18.17 24.47 -27.97
N LYS A 110 -19.17 24.42 -27.08
CA LYS A 110 -20.30 23.48 -27.18
C LYS A 110 -21.12 23.68 -28.47
N GLN A 111 -21.11 24.89 -29.04
CA GLN A 111 -21.83 25.26 -30.25
C GLN A 111 -21.32 24.57 -31.51
N ARG A 112 -20.08 24.07 -31.50
CA ARG A 112 -19.46 23.36 -32.63
C ARG A 112 -19.79 21.87 -32.67
N ASP A 113 -20.74 21.44 -31.83
CA ASP A 113 -21.20 20.04 -31.68
C ASP A 113 -20.05 19.04 -31.48
N ARG A 114 -18.96 19.48 -30.85
CA ARG A 114 -17.76 18.66 -30.58
C ARG A 114 -17.15 18.03 -31.85
N SER A 115 -17.28 18.70 -33.00
CA SER A 115 -16.77 18.21 -34.28
C SER A 115 -15.25 18.03 -34.31
N ALA A 116 -14.49 18.94 -33.67
CA ALA A 116 -13.03 18.82 -33.60
C ALA A 116 -12.62 17.63 -32.72
N PHE A 117 -13.29 17.43 -31.58
CA PHE A 117 -13.13 16.25 -30.74
C PHE A 117 -13.45 14.95 -31.47
N ALA A 118 -14.62 14.87 -32.12
CA ALA A 118 -15.03 13.66 -32.84
C ALA A 118 -14.04 13.31 -33.95
N ASN A 119 -13.66 14.28 -34.80
CA ASN A 119 -12.69 14.08 -35.87
C ASN A 119 -11.33 13.62 -35.34
N THR A 120 -10.86 14.21 -34.24
CA THR A 120 -9.59 13.84 -33.61
C THR A 120 -9.59 12.40 -33.14
N MET A 121 -10.64 12.00 -32.41
CA MET A 121 -10.77 10.65 -31.87
C MET A 121 -10.88 9.60 -32.99
N GLU A 122 -11.69 9.86 -34.01
CA GLU A 122 -11.82 8.98 -35.18
C GLU A 122 -10.49 8.78 -35.89
N ARG A 123 -9.74 9.86 -36.12
CA ARG A 123 -8.42 9.79 -36.75
C ARG A 123 -7.42 9.03 -35.88
N MET A 124 -7.35 9.31 -34.57
CA MET A 124 -6.43 8.63 -33.65
C MET A 124 -6.67 7.11 -33.60
N PHE A 125 -7.93 6.66 -33.59
CA PHE A 125 -8.24 5.23 -33.65
C PHE A 125 -8.00 4.59 -35.02
N ALA A 126 -7.89 5.41 -36.08
CA ALA A 126 -7.58 4.97 -37.43
C ALA A 126 -6.08 5.03 -37.76
N ILE A 127 -5.21 5.47 -36.84
CA ILE A 127 -3.77 5.56 -37.08
C ILE A 127 -3.19 4.17 -37.32
N LYS A 128 -2.46 4.06 -38.44
CA LYS A 128 -1.64 2.91 -38.81
C LYS A 128 -0.24 3.41 -39.09
N SER A 129 0.74 2.82 -38.41
CA SER A 129 2.14 3.21 -38.54
C SER A 129 3.04 2.00 -38.35
N GLN A 130 4.13 1.94 -39.11
CA GLN A 130 5.22 1.01 -38.87
C GLN A 130 6.25 1.57 -37.87
N ASP A 131 6.15 2.85 -37.51
CA ASP A 131 6.96 3.46 -36.46
C ASP A 131 6.32 3.23 -35.08
N PRO A 132 6.96 2.44 -34.19
CA PRO A 132 6.48 2.23 -32.83
C PRO A 132 6.30 3.53 -32.04
N GLY A 133 7.16 4.54 -32.30
CA GLY A 133 7.11 5.84 -31.65
C GLY A 133 5.77 6.51 -31.86
N MET A 134 5.30 6.61 -33.12
CA MET A 134 4.02 7.25 -33.46
C MET A 134 2.81 6.56 -32.81
N ILE A 135 2.84 5.23 -32.72
CA ILE A 135 1.80 4.47 -32.01
C ILE A 135 1.81 4.80 -30.52
N ILE A 136 2.99 4.81 -29.89
CA ILE A 136 3.14 5.16 -28.47
C ILE A 136 2.64 6.59 -28.22
N HIS A 137 3.00 7.55 -29.07
CA HIS A 137 2.53 8.94 -28.98
C HIS A 137 1.00 9.02 -29.07
N THR A 138 0.41 8.35 -30.04
CA THR A 138 -1.04 8.30 -30.25
C THR A 138 -1.76 7.73 -29.03
N ILE A 139 -1.32 6.56 -28.53
CA ILE A 139 -1.95 5.91 -27.39
C ILE A 139 -1.77 6.75 -26.12
N ASN A 140 -0.62 7.39 -25.91
CA ASN A 140 -0.44 8.32 -24.78
C ASN A 140 -1.41 9.52 -24.84
N CYS A 141 -1.73 10.01 -26.03
CA CYS A 141 -2.75 11.06 -26.20
C CYS A 141 -4.14 10.54 -25.85
N LEU A 142 -4.50 9.35 -26.33
CA LEU A 142 -5.75 8.68 -25.95
C LEU A 142 -5.85 8.47 -24.43
N VAL A 143 -4.77 8.02 -23.78
CA VAL A 143 -4.72 7.86 -22.31
C VAL A 143 -5.08 9.18 -21.63
N ALA A 144 -4.44 10.29 -22.00
CA ALA A 144 -4.70 11.59 -21.39
C ALA A 144 -6.15 12.08 -21.61
N ILE A 145 -6.70 11.83 -22.80
CA ILE A 145 -8.10 12.14 -23.12
C ILE A 145 -9.06 11.32 -22.24
N PHE A 146 -8.84 10.02 -22.09
CA PHE A 146 -9.65 9.14 -21.24
C PHE A 146 -9.44 9.37 -19.74
N GLU A 147 -8.33 9.96 -19.30
CA GLU A 147 -8.09 10.31 -17.89
C GLU A 147 -8.68 11.69 -17.53
N ASN A 148 -8.79 12.61 -18.49
CA ASN A 148 -9.28 13.97 -18.24
C ASN A 148 -10.77 13.99 -17.82
N SER A 149 -11.07 14.66 -16.70
CA SER A 149 -12.40 14.73 -16.09
C SER A 149 -13.39 15.57 -16.89
N ASP A 150 -12.93 16.63 -17.58
CA ASP A 150 -13.79 17.55 -18.32
C ASP A 150 -14.33 16.91 -19.60
N LEU A 151 -13.62 15.88 -20.12
CA LEU A 151 -14.02 15.08 -21.27
C LEU A 151 -14.82 13.82 -20.89
N SER A 152 -15.14 13.63 -19.60
CA SER A 152 -15.75 12.40 -19.05
C SER A 152 -16.98 11.88 -19.76
N GLU A 153 -17.95 12.75 -20.03
CA GLU A 153 -19.17 12.36 -20.72
C GLU A 153 -18.95 12.18 -22.24
N ILE A 154 -18.10 13.00 -22.84
CA ILE A 154 -17.91 13.04 -24.30
C ILE A 154 -17.15 11.80 -24.79
N VAL A 155 -16.17 11.31 -24.02
CA VAL A 155 -15.38 10.12 -24.42
C VAL A 155 -16.21 8.83 -24.39
N LYS A 156 -17.40 8.80 -23.76
CA LYS A 156 -18.20 7.57 -23.60
C LYS A 156 -18.54 6.92 -24.94
N GLN A 157 -18.82 7.73 -25.98
CA GLN A 157 -19.11 7.22 -27.32
C GLN A 157 -17.92 6.49 -27.97
N PHE A 158 -16.70 6.72 -27.47
CA PHE A 158 -15.46 6.11 -27.93
C PHE A 158 -14.97 4.95 -27.04
N LEU A 159 -15.76 4.51 -26.05
CA LEU A 159 -15.39 3.36 -25.20
C LEU A 159 -15.24 2.07 -26.00
N THR A 160 -16.16 1.80 -26.93
CA THR A 160 -16.09 0.60 -27.78
C THR A 160 -14.78 0.52 -28.57
N PRO A 161 -14.40 1.51 -29.42
CA PRO A 161 -13.13 1.44 -30.14
C PRO A 161 -11.91 1.39 -29.21
N ALA A 162 -11.94 2.06 -28.06
CA ALA A 162 -10.85 2.02 -27.10
C ALA A 162 -10.63 0.62 -26.50
N PHE A 163 -11.70 -0.06 -26.08
CA PHE A 163 -11.60 -1.45 -25.62
C PHE A 163 -11.14 -2.39 -26.73
N LEU A 164 -11.64 -2.20 -27.96
CA LEU A 164 -11.23 -3.02 -29.10
C LEU A 164 -9.73 -2.90 -29.40
N LEU A 165 -9.16 -1.70 -29.27
CA LEU A 165 -7.73 -1.46 -29.42
C LEU A 165 -6.91 -2.18 -28.33
N CYS A 166 -7.46 -2.33 -27.12
CA CYS A 166 -6.80 -3.06 -26.03
C CYS A 166 -6.94 -4.58 -26.12
N PHE A 167 -7.95 -5.10 -26.82
CA PHE A 167 -8.28 -6.54 -26.83
C PHE A 167 -7.73 -7.30 -28.04
N ARG A 168 -7.25 -6.61 -29.07
CA ARG A 168 -6.92 -7.21 -30.36
C ARG A 168 -5.58 -6.72 -30.87
N GLU A 169 -4.84 -7.62 -31.49
CA GLU A 169 -3.77 -7.24 -32.41
C GLU A 169 -4.35 -6.57 -33.67
N PRO A 170 -3.59 -5.66 -34.31
CA PRO A 170 -3.79 -5.35 -35.71
C PRO A 170 -3.75 -6.64 -36.55
N PRO A 171 -4.53 -6.72 -37.65
CA PRO A 171 -4.49 -7.90 -38.52
C PRO A 171 -3.07 -8.17 -39.03
N GLU A 172 -2.59 -9.41 -38.95
CA GLU A 172 -1.22 -9.78 -39.40
C GLU A 172 -0.96 -9.45 -40.88
N ASN A 173 -2.03 -9.41 -41.69
CA ASN A 173 -1.96 -9.09 -43.12
C ASN A 173 -2.02 -7.57 -43.40
N ASP A 174 -2.09 -6.73 -42.38
CA ASP A 174 -2.05 -5.28 -42.53
C ASP A 174 -0.59 -4.81 -42.47
N GLU A 175 0.09 -4.82 -43.63
CA GLU A 175 1.47 -4.36 -43.80
C GLU A 175 1.72 -2.91 -43.36
N THR A 176 0.66 -2.16 -43.00
CA THR A 176 0.76 -0.78 -42.54
C THR A 176 0.80 -0.63 -41.01
N ASN A 177 0.62 -1.72 -40.25
CA ASN A 177 0.64 -1.70 -38.79
C ASN A 177 1.67 -2.65 -38.17
N ILE A 178 2.22 -2.25 -37.03
CA ILE A 178 3.18 -3.05 -36.28
C ILE A 178 2.46 -3.95 -35.27
N SER A 179 3.00 -5.15 -35.05
CA SER A 179 2.55 -6.05 -33.98
C SER A 179 2.74 -5.38 -32.62
N PHE A 180 1.65 -5.22 -31.85
CA PHE A 180 1.70 -4.66 -30.51
C PHE A 180 2.43 -5.59 -29.57
N THR A 181 2.18 -6.89 -29.70
CA THR A 181 2.73 -7.92 -28.82
C THR A 181 4.24 -8.04 -28.94
N ASP A 182 4.85 -7.75 -30.08
CA ASP A 182 6.31 -7.86 -30.21
C ASP A 182 7.06 -6.65 -29.59
N HIS A 183 6.36 -5.55 -29.30
CA HIS A 183 6.97 -4.30 -28.83
C HIS A 183 6.57 -3.95 -27.39
N TRP A 184 7.47 -4.19 -26.44
CA TRP A 184 7.21 -3.95 -25.01
C TRP A 184 6.72 -2.52 -24.70
N PRO A 185 7.28 -1.45 -25.30
CA PRO A 185 6.81 -0.08 -25.05
C PRO A 185 5.35 0.15 -25.49
N ILE A 186 4.93 -0.48 -26.58
CA ILE A 186 3.54 -0.43 -27.06
C ILE A 186 2.64 -1.17 -26.06
N ARG A 187 3.01 -2.39 -25.65
CA ARG A 187 2.25 -3.17 -24.64
C ARG A 187 2.02 -2.41 -23.34
N ASN A 188 3.06 -1.74 -22.83
CA ASN A 188 2.97 -0.91 -21.63
C ASN A 188 1.98 0.26 -21.82
N THR A 189 2.05 0.93 -22.98
CA THR A 189 1.18 2.06 -23.29
C THR A 189 -0.28 1.63 -23.49
N ILE A 190 -0.53 0.48 -24.14
CA ILE A 190 -1.86 -0.14 -24.25
C ILE A 190 -2.41 -0.51 -22.87
N SER A 191 -1.59 -1.07 -21.99
CA SER A 191 -2.00 -1.40 -20.61
C SER A 191 -2.44 -0.15 -19.84
N ARG A 192 -1.77 0.99 -20.07
CA ARG A 192 -2.18 2.29 -19.51
C ARG A 192 -3.50 2.77 -20.11
N LEU A 193 -3.69 2.64 -21.43
CA LEU A 193 -4.96 2.96 -22.07
C LEU A 193 -6.09 2.13 -21.49
N PHE A 194 -5.90 0.81 -21.37
CA PHE A 194 -6.88 -0.08 -20.76
C PHE A 194 -7.25 0.36 -19.34
N ASN A 195 -6.25 0.70 -18.50
CA ASN A 195 -6.47 1.21 -17.15
C ASN A 195 -7.22 2.55 -17.10
N ALA A 196 -7.04 3.41 -18.10
CA ALA A 196 -7.80 4.66 -18.22
C ALA A 196 -9.25 4.39 -18.64
N VAL A 197 -9.44 3.54 -19.65
CA VAL A 197 -10.76 3.18 -20.21
C VAL A 197 -11.60 2.40 -19.19
N ILE A 198 -11.01 1.44 -18.46
CA ILE A 198 -11.73 0.67 -17.44
C ILE A 198 -12.17 1.56 -16.28
N ARG A 199 -11.31 2.49 -15.83
CA ARG A 199 -11.68 3.49 -14.80
C ARG A 199 -12.73 4.48 -15.30
N ARG A 200 -12.72 4.81 -16.58
CA ARG A 200 -13.77 5.64 -17.20
C ARG A 200 -15.11 4.91 -17.25
N MET A 201 -15.11 3.60 -17.55
CA MET A 201 -16.35 2.82 -17.62
C MET A 201 -16.89 2.45 -16.24
N PHE A 202 -16.03 2.03 -15.32
CA PHE A 202 -16.42 1.41 -14.05
C PHE A 202 -16.13 2.29 -12.83
N GLY A 203 -15.33 3.34 -12.94
CA GLY A 203 -14.93 4.20 -11.83
C GLY A 203 -13.57 3.83 -11.22
N THR A 204 -13.07 4.71 -10.35
CA THR A 204 -11.76 4.56 -9.69
C THR A 204 -11.94 3.99 -8.27
N PRO A 205 -11.16 3.00 -7.82
CA PRO A 205 -11.20 2.51 -6.44
C PRO A 205 -10.64 3.54 -5.43
N ASN A 206 -11.12 3.53 -4.19
CA ASN A 206 -10.77 4.53 -3.15
C ASN A 206 -9.46 4.20 -2.43
N LYS A 207 -9.06 2.93 -2.45
CA LYS A 207 -7.88 2.40 -1.79
C LYS A 207 -7.12 1.53 -2.78
N SER A 208 -5.83 1.34 -2.53
CA SER A 208 -5.06 0.30 -3.23
C SER A 208 -5.76 -1.05 -2.99
N GLN A 209 -6.10 -1.72 -4.08
CA GLN A 209 -6.84 -2.98 -4.02
C GLN A 209 -5.87 -4.08 -3.57
N LYS A 210 -6.09 -4.61 -2.36
CA LYS A 210 -5.30 -5.73 -1.81
C LYS A 210 -5.82 -7.09 -2.28
N SER A 211 -7.13 -7.19 -2.54
CA SER A 211 -7.81 -8.39 -3.05
C SER A 211 -7.90 -8.37 -4.57
N LEU A 212 -8.07 -9.55 -5.19
CA LEU A 212 -8.40 -9.64 -6.61
C LEU A 212 -9.87 -9.25 -6.89
N PHE A 213 -10.74 -9.24 -5.88
CA PHE A 213 -12.14 -8.83 -6.02
C PHE A 213 -12.28 -7.31 -6.13
N ILE A 214 -13.01 -6.88 -7.17
CA ILE A 214 -13.29 -5.47 -7.44
C ILE A 214 -14.27 -4.93 -6.40
N THR A 215 -14.02 -3.70 -5.92
CA THR A 215 -14.96 -3.01 -5.01
C THR A 215 -16.34 -2.89 -5.68
N PRO A 216 -17.47 -3.18 -5.00
CA PRO A 216 -18.80 -3.22 -5.61
C PRO A 216 -19.19 -1.98 -6.44
N ARG A 217 -18.79 -0.78 -5.99
CA ARG A 217 -19.04 0.48 -6.70
C ARG A 217 -18.33 0.59 -8.06
N CYS A 218 -17.26 -0.18 -8.23
CA CYS A 218 -16.47 -0.27 -9.45
C CYS A 218 -16.92 -1.46 -10.31
N SER A 219 -18.09 -2.04 -10.01
CA SER A 219 -18.70 -3.11 -10.79
C SER A 219 -20.06 -2.67 -11.31
N LYS A 220 -20.48 -3.22 -12.44
CA LYS A 220 -21.77 -2.94 -13.09
C LYS A 220 -22.42 -4.23 -13.57
N ALA A 221 -23.75 -4.25 -13.61
CA ALA A 221 -24.47 -5.37 -14.19
C ALA A 221 -24.20 -5.48 -15.70
N SER A 222 -24.19 -6.71 -16.21
CA SER A 222 -23.99 -7.03 -17.64
C SER A 222 -24.87 -6.21 -18.58
N ASN A 223 -26.16 -6.07 -18.29
CA ASN A 223 -27.06 -5.27 -19.11
C ASN A 223 -26.67 -3.77 -19.14
N ASP A 224 -26.29 -3.18 -18.02
CA ASP A 224 -25.90 -1.76 -17.97
C ASP A 224 -24.66 -1.49 -18.84
N VAL A 225 -23.76 -2.46 -18.92
CA VAL A 225 -22.54 -2.39 -19.72
C VAL A 225 -22.84 -2.62 -21.20
N PHE A 226 -23.49 -3.72 -21.53
CA PHE A 226 -23.59 -4.18 -22.91
C PHE A 226 -24.74 -3.58 -23.70
N ILE A 227 -25.75 -2.97 -23.05
CA ILE A 227 -26.71 -2.09 -23.74
C ILE A 227 -25.97 -0.86 -24.31
N GLN A 228 -25.02 -0.32 -23.55
CA GLN A 228 -24.20 0.82 -23.99
C GLN A 228 -23.11 0.39 -24.99
N LEU A 229 -22.62 -0.84 -24.89
CA LEU A 229 -21.50 -1.36 -25.67
C LEU A 229 -21.82 -2.73 -26.35
N PRO A 230 -22.87 -2.83 -27.19
CA PRO A 230 -23.36 -4.12 -27.69
C PRO A 230 -22.36 -4.84 -28.60
N LYS A 231 -21.60 -4.08 -29.40
CA LYS A 231 -20.53 -4.62 -30.27
C LYS A 231 -19.44 -5.30 -29.46
N LEU A 232 -19.21 -4.84 -28.22
CA LEU A 232 -18.16 -5.35 -27.36
C LEU A 232 -18.48 -6.77 -26.87
N TYR A 233 -19.73 -7.03 -26.48
CA TYR A 233 -20.16 -8.37 -26.05
C TYR A 233 -19.90 -9.44 -27.12
N LYS A 234 -20.34 -9.17 -28.37
CA LYS A 234 -20.10 -10.07 -29.51
C LYS A 234 -18.60 -10.28 -29.76
N THR A 235 -17.85 -9.19 -29.74
CA THR A 235 -16.40 -9.20 -29.95
C THR A 235 -15.67 -10.04 -28.90
N MET A 236 -15.97 -9.83 -27.62
CA MET A 236 -15.36 -10.58 -26.53
C MET A 236 -15.66 -12.08 -26.70
N LYS A 237 -16.90 -12.45 -27.02
CA LYS A 237 -17.27 -13.84 -27.28
C LYS A 237 -16.42 -14.48 -28.38
N GLU A 238 -16.21 -13.77 -29.48
CA GLU A 238 -15.37 -14.24 -30.59
C GLU A 238 -13.91 -14.43 -30.15
N LEU A 239 -13.37 -13.52 -29.33
CA LEU A 239 -11.99 -13.57 -28.84
C LEU A 239 -11.77 -14.70 -27.83
N PHE A 240 -12.69 -14.92 -26.90
CA PHE A 240 -12.63 -16.09 -26.00
C PHE A 240 -12.70 -17.39 -26.80
N LYS A 241 -13.53 -17.43 -27.84
CA LYS A 241 -13.64 -18.59 -28.73
C LYS A 241 -12.37 -18.84 -29.56
N SER A 242 -11.70 -17.80 -30.05
CA SER A 242 -10.43 -17.96 -30.78
C SER A 242 -9.32 -18.43 -29.83
N TYR A 243 -9.20 -17.81 -28.66
CA TYR A 243 -8.25 -18.23 -27.63
C TYR A 243 -8.43 -19.70 -27.24
N ALA A 244 -9.68 -20.15 -27.13
CA ALA A 244 -9.95 -21.55 -26.80
C ALA A 244 -9.64 -22.54 -27.92
N LYS A 245 -9.48 -22.10 -29.18
CA LYS A 245 -9.11 -22.97 -30.31
C LYS A 245 -7.61 -23.07 -30.49
N GLU A 246 -6.90 -21.97 -30.26
CA GLU A 246 -5.46 -21.94 -30.30
C GLU A 246 -4.91 -22.70 -29.09
N GLU A 247 -3.91 -23.56 -29.28
CA GLU A 247 -3.25 -24.20 -28.15
C GLU A 247 -2.76 -23.08 -27.21
N SER A 248 -3.14 -23.16 -25.93
CA SER A 248 -2.96 -22.16 -24.87
C SER A 248 -1.49 -21.90 -24.50
N GLN A 249 -0.56 -22.16 -25.41
CA GLN A 249 0.89 -22.10 -25.24
C GLN A 249 1.54 -20.92 -25.96
N ASN A 250 0.79 -20.12 -26.74
CA ASN A 250 1.35 -18.92 -27.36
C ASN A 250 1.33 -17.75 -26.37
N PRO A 251 2.49 -17.26 -25.87
CA PRO A 251 2.56 -16.13 -24.94
C PRO A 251 1.96 -14.85 -25.53
N ARG A 252 1.85 -14.76 -26.87
CA ARG A 252 1.19 -13.64 -27.56
C ARG A 252 -0.30 -13.51 -27.21
N ASN A 253 -0.95 -14.64 -26.93
CA ASN A 253 -2.36 -14.67 -26.61
C ASN A 253 -2.62 -14.22 -25.17
N GLU A 254 -1.65 -14.38 -24.26
CA GLU A 254 -1.81 -14.01 -22.84
C GLU A 254 -1.94 -12.50 -22.64
N PHE A 255 -1.22 -11.69 -23.42
CA PHE A 255 -1.26 -10.22 -23.32
C PHE A 255 -2.67 -9.67 -23.58
N HIS A 256 -3.36 -10.16 -24.61
CA HIS A 256 -4.71 -9.72 -24.98
C HIS A 256 -5.80 -10.35 -24.12
N MET A 257 -5.53 -11.49 -23.49
CA MET A 257 -6.45 -12.10 -22.54
C MET A 257 -6.51 -11.38 -21.21
N TYR A 258 -5.40 -10.80 -20.76
CA TYR A 258 -5.36 -10.03 -19.52
C TYR A 258 -6.46 -8.94 -19.44
N PRO A 259 -6.61 -8.02 -20.42
CA PRO A 259 -7.64 -6.99 -20.37
C PRO A 259 -9.06 -7.54 -20.55
N LEU A 260 -9.25 -8.64 -21.30
CA LEU A 260 -10.54 -9.31 -21.44
C LEU A 260 -11.03 -9.91 -20.11
N LEU A 261 -10.15 -10.66 -19.43
CA LEU A 261 -10.45 -11.26 -18.13
C LEU A 261 -10.66 -10.18 -17.08
N THR A 262 -9.80 -9.16 -17.06
CA THR A 262 -9.96 -8.01 -16.16
C THR A 262 -11.30 -7.31 -16.39
N MET A 263 -11.75 -7.11 -17.64
CA MET A 263 -13.07 -6.53 -17.88
C MET A 263 -14.20 -7.39 -17.26
N LEU A 264 -14.12 -8.71 -17.34
CA LEU A 264 -15.15 -9.60 -16.76
C LEU A 264 -15.15 -9.57 -15.22
N THR A 265 -14.03 -9.29 -14.55
CA THR A 265 -14.02 -9.15 -13.07
C THR A 265 -14.81 -7.92 -12.58
N HIS A 266 -15.13 -6.98 -13.48
CA HIS A 266 -15.95 -5.80 -13.17
C HIS A 266 -17.44 -6.01 -13.51
N ILE A 267 -17.83 -7.10 -14.16
CA ILE A 267 -19.20 -7.29 -14.69
C ILE A 267 -19.94 -8.36 -13.92
N THR A 268 -21.08 -8.01 -13.34
CA THR A 268 -21.93 -8.95 -12.58
C THR A 268 -23.13 -9.45 -13.40
N PRO A 269 -23.68 -10.63 -13.08
CA PRO A 269 -24.91 -11.13 -13.69
C PRO A 269 -26.05 -10.14 -13.53
N SER A 270 -26.86 -10.00 -14.57
CA SER A 270 -28.14 -9.31 -14.48
C SER A 270 -29.29 -10.32 -14.48
N ASN A 271 -30.46 -9.92 -13.99
CA ASN A 271 -31.66 -10.76 -13.97
C ASN A 271 -32.33 -10.85 -15.36
N THR A 272 -31.84 -10.09 -16.34
CA THR A 272 -32.34 -9.99 -17.70
C THR A 272 -31.53 -10.86 -18.67
N ALA A 273 -32.21 -11.47 -19.65
CA ALA A 273 -31.63 -12.49 -20.53
C ALA A 273 -30.87 -11.96 -21.77
N ASP A 274 -30.74 -10.63 -21.96
CA ASP A 274 -30.20 -10.07 -23.21
C ASP A 274 -28.68 -10.27 -23.34
N TYR A 275 -27.96 -10.25 -22.22
CA TYR A 275 -26.49 -10.38 -22.17
C TYR A 275 -26.04 -11.42 -21.12
N PRO A 276 -26.36 -12.72 -21.34
CA PRO A 276 -26.02 -13.76 -20.37
C PRO A 276 -24.49 -13.90 -20.28
N LEU A 277 -23.94 -13.89 -19.07
CA LEU A 277 -22.49 -14.05 -18.87
C LEU A 277 -22.06 -15.52 -18.93
N SER A 278 -23.00 -16.45 -18.83
CA SER A 278 -22.75 -17.89 -18.87
C SER A 278 -22.11 -18.39 -20.16
N ILE A 279 -22.23 -17.62 -21.24
CA ILE A 279 -21.54 -17.91 -22.50
C ILE A 279 -20.00 -17.89 -22.36
N PHE A 280 -19.47 -17.20 -21.35
CA PHE A 280 -18.03 -17.08 -21.12
C PHE A 280 -17.51 -18.19 -20.20
N HIS A 281 -18.37 -18.82 -19.39
CA HIS A 281 -17.94 -19.79 -18.38
C HIS A 281 -17.15 -20.97 -18.95
N PRO A 282 -17.52 -21.62 -20.07
CA PRO A 282 -16.71 -22.72 -20.62
C PRO A 282 -15.29 -22.28 -20.99
N TYR A 283 -15.12 -21.04 -21.45
CA TYR A 283 -13.82 -20.49 -21.79
C TYR A 283 -13.01 -20.12 -20.55
N LEU A 284 -13.65 -19.48 -19.57
CA LEU A 284 -13.04 -19.21 -18.26
C LEU A 284 -12.59 -20.51 -17.61
N LEU A 285 -13.44 -21.55 -17.66
CA LEU A 285 -13.18 -22.89 -17.13
C LEU A 285 -11.92 -23.49 -17.76
N LYS A 286 -11.82 -23.44 -19.10
CA LYS A 286 -10.63 -23.89 -19.82
C LYS A 286 -9.38 -23.11 -19.42
N ILE A 287 -9.47 -21.78 -19.32
CA ILE A 287 -8.33 -20.91 -19.02
C ILE A 287 -7.81 -21.18 -17.61
N PHE A 288 -8.66 -21.19 -16.58
CA PHE A 288 -8.17 -21.37 -15.21
C PHE A 288 -7.61 -22.78 -14.96
N LEU A 289 -8.12 -23.82 -15.65
CA LEU A 289 -7.59 -25.19 -15.52
C LEU A 289 -6.31 -25.44 -16.31
N GLN A 290 -6.10 -24.78 -17.45
CA GLN A 290 -5.06 -25.18 -18.41
C GLN A 290 -3.98 -24.13 -18.66
N SER A 291 -4.23 -22.85 -18.35
CA SER A 291 -3.24 -21.78 -18.55
C SER A 291 -1.98 -22.05 -17.74
N LYS A 292 -0.80 -21.85 -18.33
CA LYS A 292 0.49 -21.92 -17.63
C LYS A 292 0.76 -20.64 -16.83
N CYS A 293 0.22 -19.50 -17.26
CA CYS A 293 0.37 -18.23 -16.59
C CYS A 293 -0.58 -18.13 -15.38
N GLN A 294 -0.01 -18.14 -14.17
CA GLN A 294 -0.75 -18.05 -12.90
C GLN A 294 -1.63 -16.80 -12.86
N LYS A 295 -1.14 -15.64 -13.32
CA LYS A 295 -1.92 -14.40 -13.26
C LYS A 295 -3.19 -14.46 -14.11
N ILE A 296 -3.12 -15.16 -15.23
CA ILE A 296 -4.27 -15.40 -16.10
C ILE A 296 -5.24 -16.39 -15.44
N ARG A 297 -4.75 -17.42 -14.73
CA ARG A 297 -5.60 -18.33 -13.94
C ARG A 297 -6.35 -17.57 -12.84
N GLU A 298 -5.66 -16.72 -12.08
CA GLU A 298 -6.25 -15.85 -11.05
C GLU A 298 -7.38 -14.98 -11.60
N LEU A 299 -7.12 -14.25 -12.69
CA LEU A 299 -8.14 -13.38 -13.29
C LEU A 299 -9.32 -14.20 -13.85
N ALA A 300 -9.07 -15.38 -14.43
CA ALA A 300 -10.13 -16.25 -14.92
C ALA A 300 -10.99 -16.83 -13.80
N ALA A 301 -10.39 -17.24 -12.67
CA ALA A 301 -11.11 -17.73 -11.51
C ALA A 301 -11.97 -16.62 -10.88
N VAL A 302 -11.42 -15.42 -10.71
CA VAL A 302 -12.18 -14.26 -10.21
C VAL A 302 -13.30 -13.87 -11.18
N ALA A 303 -13.01 -13.83 -12.48
CA ALA A 303 -14.05 -13.56 -13.48
C ALA A 303 -15.16 -14.61 -13.43
N LEU A 304 -14.83 -15.90 -13.25
CA LEU A 304 -15.82 -16.96 -13.13
C LEU A 304 -16.71 -16.75 -11.90
N ILE A 305 -16.12 -16.48 -10.74
CA ILE A 305 -16.85 -16.22 -9.49
C ILE A 305 -17.72 -14.96 -9.63
N THR A 306 -17.19 -13.87 -10.19
CA THR A 306 -17.94 -12.61 -10.32
C THR A 306 -19.09 -12.73 -11.31
N THR A 307 -18.93 -13.52 -12.38
CA THR A 307 -19.90 -13.65 -13.47
C THR A 307 -20.91 -14.80 -13.30
N THR A 308 -20.87 -15.51 -12.16
CA THR A 308 -21.79 -16.61 -11.83
C THR A 308 -22.76 -16.21 -10.73
N GLN A 309 -23.99 -16.71 -10.82
CA GLN A 309 -24.92 -16.70 -9.69
C GLN A 309 -24.60 -17.85 -8.73
N GLU A 310 -25.07 -17.77 -7.50
CA GLU A 310 -24.74 -18.71 -6.43
C GLU A 310 -25.08 -20.18 -6.77
N LEU A 311 -26.29 -20.45 -7.26
CA LEU A 311 -26.71 -21.80 -7.68
C LEU A 311 -25.94 -22.31 -8.90
N GLU A 312 -25.59 -21.41 -9.83
CA GLU A 312 -24.80 -21.73 -11.00
C GLU A 312 -23.35 -22.08 -10.61
N PHE A 313 -22.80 -21.36 -9.63
CA PHE A 313 -21.48 -21.64 -9.08
C PHE A 313 -21.43 -23.02 -8.42
N ILE A 314 -22.44 -23.39 -7.62
CA ILE A 314 -22.56 -24.75 -7.05
C ILE A 314 -22.56 -25.80 -8.17
N THR A 315 -23.34 -25.58 -9.23
CA THR A 315 -23.42 -26.48 -10.38
C THR A 315 -22.06 -26.62 -11.07
N ILE A 316 -21.30 -25.53 -11.19
CA ILE A 316 -19.95 -25.54 -11.75
C ILE A 316 -18.99 -26.33 -10.85
N CYS A 317 -19.03 -26.14 -9.53
CA CYS A 317 -18.21 -26.90 -8.59
C CYS A 317 -18.53 -28.40 -8.66
N GLN A 318 -19.80 -28.77 -8.72
CA GLN A 318 -20.23 -30.16 -8.92
C GLN A 318 -19.74 -30.72 -10.25
N TRP A 319 -19.83 -29.95 -11.34
CA TRP A 319 -19.32 -30.35 -12.64
C TRP A 319 -17.80 -30.57 -12.63
N ILE A 320 -17.04 -29.67 -11.99
CA ILE A 320 -15.59 -29.84 -11.81
C ILE A 320 -15.35 -31.14 -11.03
N PHE A 321 -16.12 -31.38 -9.98
CA PHE A 321 -16.00 -32.59 -9.17
C PHE A 321 -16.26 -33.88 -9.96
N GLU A 322 -17.31 -33.89 -10.78
CA GLU A 322 -17.67 -35.07 -11.57
C GLU A 322 -16.79 -35.31 -12.80
N LYS A 323 -16.21 -34.25 -13.38
CA LYS A 323 -15.52 -34.32 -14.68
C LYS A 323 -14.00 -34.22 -14.60
N LEU A 324 -13.45 -33.72 -13.50
CA LEU A 324 -12.00 -33.66 -13.35
C LEU A 324 -11.49 -35.06 -12.99
N GLU A 325 -10.71 -35.67 -13.88
CA GLU A 325 -9.97 -36.89 -13.58
C GLU A 325 -8.78 -36.55 -12.68
N TYR A 326 -9.06 -36.38 -11.38
CA TYR A 326 -8.14 -35.90 -10.36
C TYR A 326 -6.73 -36.51 -10.41
N ILE A 327 -6.64 -37.84 -10.48
CA ILE A 327 -5.38 -38.59 -10.48
C ILE A 327 -4.51 -38.27 -11.72
N CYS A 328 -5.15 -37.93 -12.83
CA CYS A 328 -4.48 -37.61 -14.10
C CYS A 328 -4.47 -36.11 -14.41
N ALA A 329 -4.98 -35.27 -13.49
CA ALA A 329 -5.07 -33.84 -13.69
C ALA A 329 -3.67 -33.21 -13.68
N SER A 330 -3.44 -32.25 -14.59
CA SER A 330 -2.20 -31.49 -14.59
C SER A 330 -2.06 -30.65 -13.32
N ASN A 331 -0.82 -30.37 -12.88
CA ASN A 331 -0.55 -29.48 -11.74
C ASN A 331 -1.26 -28.12 -11.86
N ASN A 332 -1.35 -27.56 -13.08
CA ASN A 332 -2.08 -26.30 -13.33
C ASN A 332 -3.58 -26.40 -13.03
N ALA A 333 -4.19 -27.55 -13.30
CA ALA A 333 -5.62 -27.79 -13.06
C ALA A 333 -5.89 -27.93 -11.56
N ILE A 334 -5.03 -28.67 -10.85
CA ILE A 334 -5.10 -28.81 -9.39
C ILE A 334 -4.90 -27.45 -8.71
N ASP A 335 -3.86 -26.70 -9.10
CA ASP A 335 -3.62 -25.33 -8.63
C ASP A 335 -4.81 -24.41 -8.89
N GLY A 336 -5.34 -24.40 -10.12
CA GLY A 336 -6.49 -23.59 -10.49
C GLY A 336 -7.73 -23.89 -9.64
N CYS A 337 -7.97 -25.16 -9.29
CA CYS A 337 -9.07 -25.56 -8.43
C CYS A 337 -8.88 -25.12 -6.97
N PHE A 338 -7.68 -25.25 -6.39
CA PHE A 338 -7.42 -24.71 -5.06
C PHE A 338 -7.52 -23.19 -5.03
N LEU A 339 -7.02 -22.51 -6.05
CA LEU A 339 -7.21 -21.06 -6.20
C LEU A 339 -8.70 -20.68 -6.23
N LEU A 340 -9.52 -21.40 -6.99
CA LEU A 340 -10.97 -21.19 -7.03
C LEU A 340 -11.62 -21.36 -5.65
N LEU A 341 -11.24 -22.40 -4.91
CA LEU A 341 -11.72 -22.64 -3.55
C LEU A 341 -11.37 -21.46 -2.63
N ASN A 342 -10.11 -21.01 -2.61
CA ASN A 342 -9.69 -19.90 -1.76
C ASN A 342 -10.39 -18.58 -2.10
N LEU A 343 -10.55 -18.28 -3.40
CA LEU A 343 -11.28 -17.08 -3.81
C LEU A 343 -12.76 -17.15 -3.41
N CYS A 344 -13.36 -18.34 -3.42
CA CYS A 344 -14.71 -18.53 -2.89
C CYS A 344 -14.77 -18.28 -1.38
N LEU A 345 -13.82 -18.84 -0.62
CA LEU A 345 -13.72 -18.62 0.83
C LEU A 345 -13.54 -17.12 1.16
N GLU A 346 -12.67 -16.43 0.42
CA GLU A 346 -12.42 -14.99 0.57
C GLU A 346 -13.69 -14.15 0.31
N ARG A 347 -14.47 -14.51 -0.73
CA ARG A 347 -15.72 -13.81 -1.07
C ARG A 347 -16.75 -13.86 0.05
N HIS A 348 -16.85 -14.99 0.75
CA HIS A 348 -17.87 -15.22 1.78
C HIS A 348 -17.40 -14.87 3.20
N GLY A 349 -16.11 -14.59 3.41
CA GLY A 349 -15.59 -14.10 4.70
C GLY A 349 -15.85 -15.04 5.89
N GLY A 350 -16.03 -16.34 5.64
CA GLY A 350 -16.33 -17.35 6.66
C GLY A 350 -17.82 -17.66 6.88
N ASP A 351 -18.75 -16.84 6.37
CA ASP A 351 -20.19 -17.10 6.45
C ASP A 351 -20.69 -17.75 5.16
N ILE A 352 -20.31 -19.03 4.97
CA ILE A 352 -20.62 -19.79 3.77
C ILE A 352 -21.92 -20.56 3.99
N PRO A 353 -22.92 -20.42 3.10
CA PRO A 353 -24.14 -21.21 3.16
C PRO A 353 -23.85 -22.72 3.21
N GLU A 354 -24.57 -23.45 4.06
CA GLU A 354 -24.35 -24.89 4.31
C GLU A 354 -24.49 -25.75 3.02
N THR A 355 -25.30 -25.27 2.07
CA THR A 355 -25.45 -25.89 0.74
C THR A 355 -24.19 -25.76 -0.12
N ILE A 356 -23.43 -24.67 0.04
CA ILE A 356 -22.18 -24.44 -0.67
C ILE A 356 -21.05 -25.18 0.02
N ILE A 357 -20.96 -25.09 1.36
CA ILE A 357 -19.81 -25.64 2.10
C ILE A 357 -19.67 -27.15 1.88
N SER A 358 -20.78 -27.90 1.86
CA SER A 358 -20.78 -29.34 1.58
C SER A 358 -20.23 -29.68 0.19
N THR A 359 -20.56 -28.88 -0.82
CA THR A 359 -20.03 -29.03 -2.19
C THR A 359 -18.54 -28.70 -2.24
N LEU A 360 -18.11 -27.64 -1.56
CA LEU A 360 -16.69 -27.25 -1.48
C LEU A 360 -15.86 -28.29 -0.72
N GLN A 361 -16.39 -28.90 0.35
CA GLN A 361 -15.74 -29.99 1.09
C GLN A 361 -15.53 -31.23 0.23
N GLN A 362 -16.53 -31.63 -0.57
CA GLN A 362 -16.40 -32.74 -1.52
C GLN A 362 -15.33 -32.45 -2.58
N LEU A 363 -15.35 -31.24 -3.15
CA LEU A 363 -14.36 -30.80 -4.11
C LEU A 363 -12.95 -30.80 -3.51
N PHE A 364 -12.80 -30.28 -2.30
CA PHE A 364 -11.53 -30.28 -1.57
C PHE A 364 -11.03 -31.71 -1.34
N GLN A 365 -11.89 -32.63 -0.89
CA GLN A 365 -11.50 -34.01 -0.63
C GLN A 365 -11.01 -34.72 -1.90
N GLY A 366 -11.72 -34.57 -3.03
CA GLY A 366 -11.29 -35.14 -4.31
C GLY A 366 -9.96 -34.57 -4.81
N LEU A 367 -9.74 -33.25 -4.65
CA LEU A 367 -8.47 -32.62 -4.96
C LEU A 367 -7.35 -33.10 -4.03
N PHE A 368 -7.64 -33.24 -2.75
CA PHE A 368 -6.68 -33.66 -1.73
C PHE A 368 -6.17 -35.08 -1.98
N GLU A 369 -7.08 -36.00 -2.34
CA GLU A 369 -6.73 -37.38 -2.72
C GLU A 369 -5.89 -37.45 -4.00
N ALA A 370 -6.03 -36.45 -4.88
CA ALA A 370 -5.25 -36.33 -6.11
C ALA A 370 -3.78 -35.94 -5.88
N ILE A 371 -3.50 -35.30 -4.74
CA ILE A 371 -2.18 -34.74 -4.47
C ILE A 371 -1.18 -35.87 -4.24
N ASN A 372 -0.16 -35.91 -5.08
CA ASN A 372 1.06 -36.61 -4.75
C ASN A 372 1.93 -35.71 -3.87
N PHE A 373 1.99 -36.01 -2.57
CA PHE A 373 2.75 -35.24 -1.58
C PHE A 373 4.24 -35.09 -1.93
N GLN A 374 4.82 -36.03 -2.69
CA GLN A 374 6.21 -35.95 -3.14
C GLN A 374 6.44 -34.93 -4.27
N ALA A 375 5.38 -34.43 -4.92
CA ALA A 375 5.42 -33.50 -6.05
C ALA A 375 4.91 -32.07 -5.71
N LEU A 376 4.71 -31.76 -4.43
CA LEU A 376 4.16 -30.48 -3.93
C LEU A 376 5.06 -29.25 -4.15
N SER A 377 6.25 -29.40 -4.75
CA SER A 377 7.17 -28.27 -5.02
C SER A 377 6.56 -27.20 -5.94
N ASP A 378 5.56 -27.58 -6.75
CA ASP A 378 5.00 -26.74 -7.81
C ASP A 378 3.57 -26.24 -7.53
N ILE A 379 2.92 -26.74 -6.48
CA ILE A 379 1.58 -26.28 -6.06
C ILE A 379 1.80 -25.21 -4.99
N PRO A 380 1.10 -24.06 -5.04
CA PRO A 380 1.13 -23.09 -3.94
C PRO A 380 0.53 -23.74 -2.71
N LEU A 381 1.39 -24.31 -1.85
CA LEU A 381 1.04 -24.94 -0.59
C LEU A 381 0.13 -24.01 0.25
N TYR A 382 0.33 -22.70 0.12
CA TYR A 382 -0.54 -21.67 0.67
C TYR A 382 -2.03 -21.91 0.37
N TYR A 383 -2.42 -22.11 -0.90
CA TYR A 383 -3.81 -22.31 -1.29
C TYR A 383 -4.40 -23.59 -0.70
N LEU A 384 -3.62 -24.68 -0.69
CA LEU A 384 -4.03 -25.93 -0.07
C LEU A 384 -4.31 -25.75 1.42
N LEU A 385 -3.39 -25.11 2.15
CA LEU A 385 -3.48 -24.95 3.60
C LEU A 385 -4.59 -23.99 4.01
N THR A 386 -4.76 -22.87 3.29
CA THR A 386 -5.86 -21.95 3.53
C THR A 386 -7.21 -22.62 3.27
N SER A 387 -7.34 -23.43 2.20
CA SER A 387 -8.57 -24.20 1.96
C SER A 387 -8.79 -25.30 3.00
N ALA A 388 -7.73 -25.99 3.42
CA ALA A 388 -7.81 -27.06 4.41
C ALA A 388 -8.35 -26.56 5.75
N LYS A 389 -7.93 -25.37 6.20
CA LYS A 389 -8.44 -24.73 7.42
C LYS A 389 -9.96 -24.70 7.50
N TYR A 390 -10.65 -24.47 6.38
CA TYR A 390 -12.11 -24.30 6.37
C TYR A 390 -12.87 -25.53 5.86
N LEU A 391 -12.23 -26.38 5.05
CA LEU A 391 -12.90 -27.43 4.28
C LEU A 391 -12.40 -28.85 4.59
N ALA A 392 -11.24 -29.03 5.22
CA ALA A 392 -10.71 -30.35 5.49
C ALA A 392 -11.43 -31.03 6.67
N ASN A 393 -11.57 -32.35 6.58
CA ASN A 393 -11.92 -33.18 7.72
C ASN A 393 -10.69 -33.47 8.61
N ASP A 394 -10.92 -33.97 9.82
CA ASP A 394 -9.87 -34.26 10.80
C ASP A 394 -8.77 -35.19 10.24
N GLU A 395 -9.15 -36.19 9.43
CA GLU A 395 -8.19 -37.12 8.82
C GLU A 395 -7.26 -36.42 7.82
N SER A 396 -7.80 -35.55 6.97
CA SER A 396 -7.01 -34.81 5.97
C SER A 396 -6.14 -33.74 6.63
N LEU A 397 -6.65 -33.08 7.67
CA LEU A 397 -5.86 -32.17 8.51
C LEU A 397 -4.67 -32.90 9.15
N GLN A 398 -4.90 -34.10 9.69
CA GLN A 398 -3.84 -34.90 10.29
C GLN A 398 -2.80 -35.31 9.26
N LYS A 399 -3.19 -35.78 8.07
CA LYS A 399 -2.25 -36.12 6.98
C LYS A 399 -1.42 -34.92 6.51
N LEU A 400 -2.04 -33.74 6.40
CA LEU A 400 -1.35 -32.49 6.06
C LEU A 400 -0.33 -32.10 7.12
N ALA A 401 -0.72 -32.19 8.39
CA ALA A 401 0.17 -31.90 9.50
C ALA A 401 1.33 -32.89 9.55
N ASP A 402 1.07 -34.19 9.38
CA ASP A 402 2.08 -35.24 9.35
C ASP A 402 3.11 -34.97 8.24
N PHE A 403 2.65 -34.69 7.03
CA PHE A 403 3.50 -34.33 5.90
C PHE A 403 4.29 -33.05 6.15
N GLY A 404 3.65 -31.99 6.67
CA GLY A 404 4.30 -30.73 7.00
C GLY A 404 5.40 -30.91 8.04
N ILE A 405 5.17 -31.72 9.06
CA ILE A 405 6.17 -32.05 10.10
C ILE A 405 7.33 -32.85 9.49
N GLU A 406 7.07 -33.83 8.62
CA GLU A 406 8.13 -34.57 7.93
C GLU A 406 8.99 -33.66 7.04
N MET A 407 8.36 -32.73 6.32
CA MET A 407 9.06 -31.74 5.50
C MET A 407 9.92 -30.80 6.35
N LEU A 408 9.40 -30.33 7.50
CA LEU A 408 10.17 -29.51 8.44
C LEU A 408 11.35 -30.29 9.05
N ALA A 409 11.19 -31.59 9.28
CA ALA A 409 12.25 -32.45 9.82
C ALA A 409 13.34 -32.79 8.79
N GLN A 410 13.02 -32.81 7.50
CA GLN A 410 13.96 -33.11 6.41
C GLN A 410 14.77 -31.89 5.94
N ASN A 411 14.30 -30.68 6.20
CA ASN A 411 14.97 -29.44 5.79
C ASN A 411 15.86 -28.90 6.92
N GLU A 412 17.18 -29.07 6.78
CA GLU A 412 18.17 -28.48 7.68
C GLU A 412 18.17 -26.93 7.66
N PRO A 413 18.72 -26.26 8.70
CA PRO A 413 18.32 -24.91 9.13
C PRO A 413 18.74 -23.72 8.25
N GLU A 414 19.48 -23.93 7.15
CA GLU A 414 20.12 -22.82 6.41
C GLU A 414 19.52 -22.54 5.02
N ASP A 415 18.71 -23.44 4.45
CA ASP A 415 18.10 -23.18 3.15
C ASP A 415 16.75 -22.47 3.29
N LYS A 416 16.81 -21.14 3.09
CA LYS A 416 15.72 -20.14 3.04
C LYS A 416 14.62 -20.40 1.98
N LYS A 417 14.31 -21.63 1.63
CA LYS A 417 13.39 -21.95 0.52
C LYS A 417 12.30 -22.97 0.82
N CYS A 418 12.26 -23.55 2.02
CA CYS A 418 11.31 -24.62 2.26
C CYS A 418 9.96 -24.11 2.74
N LEU A 419 9.11 -23.92 1.72
CA LEU A 419 7.67 -23.70 1.77
C LEU A 419 7.33 -22.34 2.40
N SER A 420 6.26 -21.70 1.94
CA SER A 420 5.76 -20.48 2.58
C SER A 420 5.37 -20.82 4.03
N SER A 421 6.29 -20.64 4.98
CA SER A 421 6.16 -20.91 6.42
C SER A 421 4.84 -20.40 6.97
N THR A 422 4.36 -19.28 6.43
CA THR A 422 3.09 -18.65 6.76
C THR A 422 1.89 -19.58 6.62
N GLY A 423 1.71 -20.32 5.52
CA GLY A 423 0.51 -21.15 5.34
C GLY A 423 0.47 -22.33 6.32
N LEU A 424 1.62 -22.96 6.57
CA LEU A 424 1.71 -24.09 7.51
C LEU A 424 1.62 -23.60 8.96
N ALA A 425 2.22 -22.45 9.24
CA ALA A 425 2.05 -21.74 10.49
C ALA A 425 0.57 -21.40 10.72
N GLU A 426 -0.16 -20.86 9.74
CA GLU A 426 -1.60 -20.60 9.87
C GLU A 426 -2.37 -21.88 10.24
N LEU A 427 -2.10 -23.00 9.56
CA LEU A 427 -2.76 -24.28 9.88
C LEU A 427 -2.49 -24.70 11.33
N PHE A 428 -1.23 -24.66 11.76
CA PHE A 428 -0.82 -24.97 13.13
C PHE A 428 -1.34 -23.97 14.16
N VAL A 429 -1.55 -22.72 13.75
CA VAL A 429 -2.17 -21.66 14.54
C VAL A 429 -3.62 -22.01 14.84
N PHE A 430 -4.40 -22.37 13.82
CA PHE A 430 -5.82 -22.69 13.99
C PHE A 430 -6.09 -24.11 14.53
N HIS A 431 -5.12 -25.04 14.43
CA HIS A 431 -5.27 -26.43 14.86
C HIS A 431 -4.09 -26.91 15.71
N GLN A 432 -4.02 -26.41 16.95
CA GLN A 432 -2.93 -26.68 17.89
C GLN A 432 -2.72 -28.16 18.21
N ASP A 433 -3.80 -28.92 18.25
CA ASP A 433 -3.78 -30.35 18.55
C ASP A 433 -2.94 -31.16 17.56
N LEU A 434 -2.79 -30.67 16.32
CA LEU A 434 -2.07 -31.38 15.26
C LEU A 434 -0.56 -31.47 15.51
N TRP A 435 0.01 -30.58 16.33
CA TRP A 435 1.46 -30.48 16.50
C TRP A 435 1.95 -30.39 17.94
N LYS A 436 1.07 -30.08 18.92
CA LYS A 436 1.45 -29.95 20.34
C LYS A 436 2.24 -31.14 20.90
N ASP A 437 1.85 -32.35 20.52
CA ASP A 437 2.45 -33.61 21.02
C ASP A 437 3.68 -34.04 20.21
N ARG A 438 4.07 -33.26 19.20
CA ARG A 438 5.15 -33.56 18.24
C ARG A 438 6.20 -32.45 18.19
N LYS A 439 6.29 -31.66 19.25
CA LYS A 439 7.20 -30.51 19.34
C LYS A 439 8.68 -30.88 19.13
N ASP A 440 9.05 -32.12 19.42
CA ASP A 440 10.40 -32.68 19.24
C ASP A 440 10.82 -32.74 17.76
N LYS A 441 9.86 -32.78 16.84
CA LYS A 441 10.10 -32.85 15.39
C LYS A 441 10.08 -31.49 14.68
N ILE A 442 9.71 -30.42 15.40
CA ILE A 442 9.57 -29.07 14.86
C ILE A 442 10.67 -28.21 15.49
N SER A 443 11.34 -27.35 14.70
CA SER A 443 12.36 -26.46 15.27
C SER A 443 11.72 -25.41 16.18
N LEU A 444 12.44 -25.00 17.24
CA LEU A 444 11.99 -23.93 18.12
C LEU A 444 11.70 -22.65 17.31
N LYS A 445 12.60 -22.29 16.38
CA LYS A 445 12.44 -21.14 15.48
C LYS A 445 11.09 -21.11 14.75
N PHE A 446 10.65 -22.24 14.18
CA PHE A 446 9.37 -22.32 13.48
C PHE A 446 8.17 -22.21 14.44
N ARG A 447 8.26 -22.82 15.63
CA ARG A 447 7.22 -22.64 16.67
C ARG A 447 7.06 -21.18 17.06
N LEU A 448 8.17 -20.46 17.21
CA LEU A 448 8.18 -19.02 17.49
C LEU A 448 7.56 -18.18 16.36
N GLU A 449 7.77 -18.58 15.11
CA GLU A 449 7.10 -17.96 13.95
C GLU A 449 5.57 -18.18 13.99
N CYS A 450 5.12 -19.36 14.39
CA CYS A 450 3.69 -19.63 14.60
C CYS A 450 3.09 -18.74 15.69
N TYR A 451 3.79 -18.54 16.82
CA TYR A 451 3.32 -17.65 17.88
C TYR A 451 3.24 -16.19 17.44
N ASN A 452 4.20 -15.72 16.62
CA ASN A 452 4.14 -14.38 16.01
C ASN A 452 2.87 -14.20 15.19
N LEU A 453 2.59 -15.17 14.32
CA LEU A 453 1.43 -15.14 13.45
C LEU A 453 0.13 -15.24 14.22
N ALA A 454 0.06 -16.10 15.23
CA ALA A 454 -1.07 -16.18 16.15
C ALA A 454 -1.38 -14.83 16.79
N SER A 455 -0.35 -14.09 17.21
CA SER A 455 -0.49 -12.77 17.83
C SER A 455 -0.96 -11.70 16.85
N GLU A 456 -0.60 -11.81 15.56
CA GLU A 456 -1.16 -10.94 14.51
C GLU A 456 -2.62 -11.27 14.20
N LEU A 457 -3.01 -12.54 14.35
CA LEU A 457 -4.34 -13.05 14.04
C LEU A 457 -5.29 -13.08 15.26
N ASP A 458 -4.83 -12.62 16.43
CA ASP A 458 -5.59 -12.65 17.69
C ASP A 458 -6.06 -14.06 18.08
N VAL A 459 -5.19 -15.06 17.91
CA VAL A 459 -5.43 -16.47 18.26
C VAL A 459 -4.62 -16.83 19.51
N GLU A 460 -5.29 -17.43 20.49
CA GLU A 460 -4.70 -17.75 21.80
C GLU A 460 -3.70 -18.93 21.73
N PHE A 461 -2.45 -18.75 22.22
CA PHE A 461 -1.35 -19.73 22.11
C PHE A 461 -0.50 -19.94 23.37
N LEU A 462 -0.93 -19.33 24.47
CA LEU A 462 -0.01 -18.85 25.49
C LEU A 462 0.61 -19.98 26.33
N ASP A 463 -0.17 -21.00 26.66
CA ASP A 463 0.29 -22.13 27.49
C ASP A 463 1.48 -22.89 26.88
N GLN A 464 1.53 -23.03 25.56
CA GLN A 464 2.60 -23.75 24.87
C GLN A 464 3.79 -22.81 24.57
N LEU A 465 3.52 -21.55 24.27
CA LEU A 465 4.55 -20.51 24.13
C LEU A 465 5.40 -20.42 25.42
N TYR A 466 4.79 -20.43 26.60
CA TYR A 466 5.52 -20.33 27.87
C TYR A 466 6.50 -21.47 28.09
N LYS A 467 6.13 -22.70 27.71
CA LYS A 467 7.01 -23.87 27.79
C LYS A 467 8.18 -23.75 26.82
N ASP A 468 7.93 -23.23 25.63
CA ASP A 468 8.93 -23.11 24.56
C ASP A 468 9.91 -21.96 24.79
N ILE A 469 9.49 -20.83 25.40
CA ILE A 469 10.42 -19.73 25.72
C ILE A 469 11.52 -20.21 26.68
N GLY A 470 11.23 -21.17 27.56
CA GLY A 470 12.24 -21.78 28.43
C GLY A 470 13.41 -22.44 27.69
N GLU A 471 13.18 -22.85 26.43
CA GLU A 471 14.14 -23.54 25.56
C GLU A 471 15.01 -22.58 24.71
N VAL A 472 14.71 -21.28 24.69
CA VAL A 472 15.37 -20.25 23.85
C VAL A 472 16.82 -20.00 24.26
N LYS A 473 17.73 -19.92 23.27
CA LYS A 473 19.19 -19.84 23.48
C LYS A 473 19.92 -18.81 22.61
N SER A 474 19.25 -18.18 21.63
CA SER A 474 19.87 -17.20 20.73
C SER A 474 19.15 -15.85 20.71
N ASP A 475 19.89 -14.78 20.38
CA ASP A 475 19.34 -13.43 20.17
C ASP A 475 18.19 -13.43 19.14
N GLU A 476 18.34 -14.20 18.06
CA GLU A 476 17.36 -14.29 16.98
C GLU A 476 16.02 -14.88 17.47
N GLU A 477 16.07 -16.00 18.20
CA GLU A 477 14.87 -16.64 18.78
C GLU A 477 14.17 -15.71 19.78
N ILE A 478 14.92 -14.90 20.52
CA ILE A 478 14.33 -13.98 21.50
C ILE A 478 13.58 -12.87 20.80
N SER A 479 14.20 -12.26 19.79
CA SER A 479 13.54 -11.26 18.95
C SER A 479 12.20 -11.79 18.41
N MET A 480 12.15 -13.06 18.02
CA MET A 480 10.91 -13.71 17.58
C MET A 480 9.88 -13.91 18.71
N CYS A 481 10.28 -14.02 19.98
CA CYS A 481 9.35 -14.13 21.11
C CYS A 481 8.78 -12.78 21.57
N LEU A 482 9.46 -11.65 21.28
CA LEU A 482 9.10 -10.35 21.83
C LEU A 482 7.73 -9.87 21.35
N LYS A 483 7.44 -10.07 20.06
CA LYS A 483 6.18 -9.60 19.48
C LYS A 483 4.95 -10.32 20.07
N PRO A 484 4.95 -11.65 20.26
CA PRO A 484 3.89 -12.34 20.99
C PRO A 484 3.72 -11.87 22.44
N LEU A 485 4.84 -11.64 23.13
CA LEU A 485 4.83 -11.19 24.52
C LEU A 485 4.37 -9.73 24.68
N THR A 486 4.67 -8.87 23.70
CA THR A 486 4.28 -7.45 23.69
C THR A 486 2.85 -7.25 23.20
N LEU A 487 2.36 -8.01 22.24
CA LEU A 487 1.00 -7.82 21.72
C LEU A 487 -0.07 -8.42 22.65
N ASN A 488 0.26 -9.47 23.40
CA ASN A 488 -0.68 -10.19 24.28
C ASN A 488 -0.45 -9.86 25.76
N HIS A 489 -0.34 -8.58 26.08
CA HIS A 489 -0.04 -8.10 27.43
C HIS A 489 -1.04 -8.62 28.50
N ASP A 490 -2.32 -8.78 28.15
CA ASP A 490 -3.39 -9.22 29.05
C ASP A 490 -3.19 -10.64 29.61
N TYR A 491 -2.30 -11.42 28.99
CA TYR A 491 -2.02 -12.80 29.36
C TYR A 491 -0.69 -13.00 30.08
N LEU A 492 0.11 -11.94 30.25
CA LEU A 492 1.37 -12.00 30.99
C LEU A 492 1.08 -12.24 32.50
N ASP A 493 1.50 -13.39 33.03
CA ASP A 493 1.32 -13.77 34.42
C ASP A 493 2.65 -13.90 35.20
N GLU A 494 2.58 -14.32 36.48
CA GLU A 494 3.76 -14.47 37.33
C GLU A 494 4.73 -15.56 36.84
N GLU A 495 4.28 -16.53 36.03
CA GLU A 495 5.12 -17.61 35.50
C GLU A 495 6.06 -17.12 34.38
N VAL A 496 5.69 -16.03 33.70
CA VAL A 496 6.50 -15.40 32.64
C VAL A 496 7.63 -14.54 33.21
N PHE A 497 7.50 -14.10 34.47
CA PHE A 497 8.45 -13.17 35.10
C PHE A 497 9.90 -13.70 35.18
N PRO A 498 10.17 -14.94 35.64
CA PRO A 498 11.53 -15.49 35.69
C PRO A 498 12.15 -15.66 34.29
N ILE A 499 11.30 -15.80 33.28
CA ILE A 499 11.70 -15.99 31.89
C ILE A 499 12.16 -14.65 31.31
N ILE A 500 11.36 -13.58 31.43
CA ILE A 500 11.76 -12.22 31.04
C ILE A 500 13.03 -11.79 31.79
N GLU A 501 13.12 -12.10 33.09
CA GLU A 501 14.32 -11.82 33.89
C GLU A 501 15.57 -12.53 33.36
N ARG A 502 15.44 -13.81 32.98
CA ARG A 502 16.53 -14.58 32.35
C ARG A 502 16.93 -13.99 31.00
N LEU A 503 15.95 -13.60 30.17
CA LEU A 503 16.20 -13.00 28.85
C LEU A 503 16.92 -11.64 28.98
N LEU A 504 16.48 -10.79 29.90
CA LEU A 504 17.13 -9.52 30.23
C LEU A 504 18.57 -9.70 30.72
N THR A 505 18.85 -10.78 31.45
CA THR A 505 20.19 -11.09 31.98
C THR A 505 21.15 -11.57 30.88
N ILE A 506 20.65 -12.32 29.90
CA ILE A 506 21.49 -12.92 28.86
C ILE A 506 21.76 -11.92 27.72
N TYR A 507 20.82 -11.01 27.42
CA TYR A 507 20.84 -10.19 26.19
C TYR A 507 20.91 -8.69 26.42
N SER A 508 21.57 -8.28 27.52
CA SER A 508 21.79 -6.88 27.90
C SER A 508 22.60 -6.04 26.90
N SER A 509 23.14 -6.66 25.83
CA SER A 509 24.02 -6.04 24.84
C SER A 509 23.35 -5.68 23.51
N SER A 510 22.14 -6.18 23.21
CA SER A 510 21.42 -5.86 21.97
C SER A 510 20.36 -4.79 22.23
N SER A 511 20.54 -3.59 21.69
CA SER A 511 19.74 -2.42 22.07
C SER A 511 18.26 -2.59 21.77
N GLU A 512 17.85 -3.08 20.60
CA GLU A 512 16.43 -3.21 20.24
C GLU A 512 15.68 -4.28 21.07
N ILE A 513 16.25 -5.48 21.22
CA ILE A 513 15.65 -6.60 21.96
C ILE A 513 15.45 -6.24 23.44
N TYR A 514 16.43 -5.54 24.00
CA TYR A 514 16.42 -5.09 25.38
C TYR A 514 15.24 -4.16 25.68
N PHE A 515 14.79 -3.34 24.72
CA PHE A 515 13.68 -2.41 24.96
C PHE A 515 12.31 -3.06 24.93
N ASP A 516 12.07 -3.97 24.00
CA ASP A 516 10.76 -4.60 23.89
C ASP A 516 10.49 -5.53 25.08
N LEU A 517 11.55 -6.18 25.61
CA LEU A 517 11.48 -6.87 26.91
C LEU A 517 11.13 -5.92 28.06
N MET A 518 11.63 -4.69 28.02
CA MET A 518 11.36 -3.69 29.06
C MET A 518 9.93 -3.14 29.02
N ASP A 519 9.35 -3.00 27.82
CA ASP A 519 7.94 -2.65 27.66
C ASP A 519 7.04 -3.74 28.28
N CYS A 520 7.32 -5.03 28.01
CA CYS A 520 6.64 -6.16 28.66
C CYS A 520 6.81 -6.17 30.18
N PHE A 521 8.04 -5.96 30.68
CA PHE A 521 8.35 -5.98 32.10
C PHE A 521 7.69 -4.82 32.86
N THR A 522 7.51 -3.68 32.19
CA THR A 522 6.84 -2.50 32.73
C THR A 522 5.32 -2.68 32.77
N TYR A 523 4.72 -3.29 31.76
CA TYR A 523 3.30 -3.66 31.77
C TYR A 523 2.98 -4.62 32.93
N LEU A 524 3.74 -5.71 33.07
CA LEU A 524 3.61 -6.67 34.18
C LEU A 524 3.68 -6.01 35.56
N ARG A 525 4.52 -4.97 35.69
CA ARG A 525 4.66 -4.19 36.92
C ARG A 525 3.47 -3.27 37.20
N ALA A 526 2.84 -2.71 36.16
CA ALA A 526 1.75 -1.76 36.30
C ALA A 526 0.45 -2.45 36.75
N GLU A 527 0.19 -3.65 36.23
CA GLU A 527 -1.03 -4.43 36.49
C GLU A 527 -0.95 -5.24 37.82
N LYS A 528 0.25 -5.67 38.28
CA LYS A 528 0.39 -6.49 39.51
C LYS A 528 1.50 -6.03 40.46
N LYS A 529 1.23 -6.18 41.78
CA LYS A 529 2.13 -5.80 42.88
C LYS A 529 3.41 -6.65 42.89
N LEU A 530 4.43 -6.22 42.16
CA LEU A 530 5.76 -6.84 42.22
C LEU A 530 6.30 -6.91 43.66
N SER A 531 7.08 -7.94 43.94
CA SER A 531 7.81 -8.07 45.20
C SER A 531 8.90 -6.99 45.34
N LYS A 532 9.33 -6.73 46.59
CA LYS A 532 10.41 -5.77 46.88
C LYS A 532 11.73 -6.14 46.18
N LYS A 533 11.98 -7.44 45.98
CA LYS A 533 13.21 -7.94 45.35
C LYS A 533 13.23 -7.63 43.85
N GLU A 534 12.08 -7.76 43.20
CA GLU A 534 11.90 -7.50 41.77
C GLU A 534 11.96 -6.00 41.47
N THR A 535 11.35 -5.19 42.34
CA THR A 535 11.42 -3.72 42.26
C THR A 535 12.86 -3.19 42.37
N ALA A 536 13.68 -3.78 43.24
CA ALA A 536 15.06 -3.37 43.42
C ALA A 536 15.92 -3.69 42.19
N LYS A 537 15.70 -4.85 41.55
CA LYS A 537 16.38 -5.22 40.31
C LYS A 537 16.02 -4.32 39.14
N ILE A 538 14.74 -3.94 39.02
CA ILE A 538 14.28 -2.99 38.01
C ILE A 538 15.00 -1.65 38.16
N LYS A 539 15.17 -1.19 39.40
CA LYS A 539 15.87 0.06 39.70
C LYS A 539 17.33 0.01 39.27
N GLU A 540 18.07 -1.02 39.69
CA GLU A 540 19.47 -1.22 39.32
C GLU A 540 19.65 -1.26 37.80
N PHE A 541 18.70 -1.88 37.10
CA PHE A 541 18.70 -2.01 35.66
C PHE A 541 18.44 -0.67 34.92
N PHE A 542 17.46 0.14 35.35
CA PHE A 542 17.24 1.48 34.77
C PHE A 542 18.41 2.41 35.03
N GLU A 543 19.04 2.31 36.19
CA GLU A 543 20.27 3.06 36.51
C GLU A 543 21.40 2.67 35.55
N GLN A 544 21.59 1.39 35.23
CA GLN A 544 22.57 0.94 34.23
C GLN A 544 22.23 1.44 32.81
N ALA A 545 20.97 1.31 32.37
CA ALA A 545 20.53 1.75 31.04
C ALA A 545 20.65 3.27 30.85
N SER A 546 20.37 4.05 31.90
CA SER A 546 20.53 5.52 31.89
C SER A 546 21.99 5.97 31.79
N ASN A 547 22.94 5.09 32.11
CA ASN A 547 24.38 5.34 31.99
C ASN A 547 24.98 4.76 30.69
N SER A 548 24.17 4.21 29.78
CA SER A 548 24.64 3.69 28.50
C SER A 548 25.23 4.77 27.60
N TYR A 549 26.26 4.47 26.80
CA TYR A 549 26.84 5.43 25.85
C TYR A 549 25.97 5.68 24.62
N GLU A 550 24.99 4.83 24.33
CA GLU A 550 24.08 5.00 23.19
C GLU A 550 22.87 5.89 23.53
N ASP A 551 22.72 7.00 22.80
CA ASP A 551 21.66 7.99 23.00
C ASP A 551 20.25 7.38 22.88
N LYS A 552 20.04 6.45 21.94
CA LYS A 552 18.75 5.75 21.79
C LYS A 552 18.37 4.95 23.04
N ILE A 553 19.37 4.32 23.68
CA ILE A 553 19.17 3.49 24.87
C ILE A 553 18.77 4.35 26.06
N ARG A 554 19.53 5.42 26.31
CA ARG A 554 19.22 6.37 27.38
C ARG A 554 17.86 7.03 27.18
N LEU A 555 17.51 7.42 25.95
CA LEU A 555 16.22 8.03 25.61
C LEU A 555 15.03 7.10 25.92
N LYS A 556 15.07 5.85 25.43
CA LYS A 556 13.95 4.91 25.60
C LYS A 556 13.84 4.43 27.06
N ALA A 557 14.95 4.20 27.74
CA ALA A 557 14.97 3.87 29.18
C ALA A 557 14.34 5.00 30.04
N MET A 558 14.66 6.26 29.73
CA MET A 558 14.05 7.41 30.41
C MET A 558 12.56 7.52 30.12
N LYS A 559 12.11 7.29 28.88
CA LYS A 559 10.67 7.28 28.54
C LYS A 559 9.89 6.27 29.37
N ILE A 560 10.33 5.00 29.37
CA ILE A 560 9.64 3.90 30.07
C ILE A 560 9.59 4.17 31.57
N TRP A 561 10.70 4.60 32.17
CA TRP A 561 10.76 4.88 33.59
C TRP A 561 9.87 6.07 33.99
N LEU A 562 9.83 7.13 33.18
CA LEU A 562 8.98 8.30 33.43
C LEU A 562 7.50 7.92 33.32
N ILE A 563 7.10 7.12 32.34
CA ILE A 563 5.74 6.57 32.22
C ILE A 563 5.39 5.76 33.49
N THR A 564 6.28 4.84 33.91
CA THR A 564 6.09 4.00 35.11
C THR A 564 5.92 4.82 36.39
N ALA A 565 6.67 5.92 36.52
CA ALA A 565 6.59 6.79 37.69
C ALA A 565 5.33 7.68 37.69
N THR A 566 4.83 8.05 36.50
CA THR A 566 3.60 8.86 36.37
C THR A 566 2.32 8.07 36.64
N THR A 567 2.28 6.77 36.31
CA THR A 567 1.13 5.88 36.56
C THR A 567 0.95 5.54 38.05
N HIS A 568 2.03 5.44 38.83
CA HIS A 568 1.98 5.16 40.26
C HIS A 568 2.30 6.40 41.11
N ARG A 569 1.36 7.36 41.18
CA ARG A 569 1.42 8.60 41.98
C ARG A 569 1.48 8.36 43.50
N THR A 570 2.56 7.76 44.00
CA THR A 570 2.79 7.53 45.43
C THR A 570 4.02 8.30 45.89
N SER A 571 3.97 8.88 47.11
CA SER A 571 5.05 9.71 47.68
C SER A 571 6.40 8.99 47.78
N LYS A 572 6.40 7.66 47.72
CA LYS A 572 7.56 6.80 47.90
C LYS A 572 8.54 6.82 46.73
N PHE A 573 8.09 7.26 45.56
CA PHE A 573 8.89 7.27 44.33
C PHE A 573 9.19 8.69 43.83
N TYR A 574 8.83 9.73 44.59
CA TYR A 574 9.03 11.13 44.20
C TYR A 574 10.52 11.51 44.10
N ASP A 575 11.31 11.17 45.13
CA ASP A 575 12.74 11.51 45.14
C ASP A 575 13.49 10.77 44.03
N GLU A 576 13.06 9.56 43.76
CA GLU A 576 13.58 8.74 42.66
C GLU A 576 13.19 9.39 41.32
N PHE A 577 11.89 9.72 41.12
CA PHE A 577 11.34 10.48 39.98
C PHE A 577 12.17 11.71 39.63
N MET A 578 12.42 12.53 40.64
CA MET A 578 13.16 13.78 40.50
C MET A 578 14.64 13.54 40.17
N SER A 579 15.27 12.52 40.75
CA SER A 579 16.69 12.23 40.50
C SER A 579 16.96 11.81 39.06
N MET A 580 16.13 10.93 38.48
CA MET A 580 16.34 10.52 37.08
C MET A 580 15.89 11.58 36.09
N SER A 581 14.82 12.33 36.41
CA SER A 581 14.40 13.47 35.60
C SER A 581 15.51 14.53 35.52
N LEU A 582 16.18 14.78 36.64
CA LEU A 582 17.36 15.66 36.68
C LEU A 582 18.51 15.10 35.84
N CYS A 583 18.78 13.79 35.92
CA CYS A 583 19.79 13.13 35.09
C CYS A 583 19.47 13.29 33.59
N GLY A 584 18.21 13.10 33.19
CA GLY A 584 17.77 13.23 31.80
C GLY A 584 17.77 14.65 31.26
N LEU A 585 17.42 15.64 32.08
CA LEU A 585 17.58 17.05 31.73
C LEU A 585 19.07 17.46 31.61
N GLN A 586 19.97 16.72 32.26
CA GLN A 586 21.42 16.95 32.24
C GLN A 586 22.15 16.12 31.17
N ASP A 587 21.43 15.28 30.41
CA ASP A 587 22.02 14.45 29.35
C ASP A 587 22.65 15.30 28.24
N CYS A 588 23.68 14.78 27.57
CA CYS A 588 24.33 15.45 26.44
C CYS A 588 23.44 15.51 25.18
N SER A 589 22.50 14.56 25.02
CA SER A 589 21.58 14.50 23.88
C SER A 589 20.41 15.48 24.01
N SER A 590 20.19 16.29 22.97
CA SER A 590 19.08 17.26 22.96
C SER A 590 17.69 16.62 22.88
N GLU A 591 17.59 15.43 22.30
CA GLU A 591 16.34 14.67 22.18
C GLU A 591 15.89 14.15 23.55
N ILE A 592 16.83 13.63 24.35
CA ILE A 592 16.59 13.14 25.72
C ILE A 592 16.08 14.27 26.61
N ARG A 593 16.79 15.40 26.61
CA ARG A 593 16.39 16.55 27.42
C ARG A 593 15.00 17.06 27.05
N THR A 594 14.68 17.08 25.76
CA THR A 594 13.37 17.54 25.27
C THR A 594 12.26 16.62 25.71
N GLU A 595 12.47 15.30 25.64
CA GLU A 595 11.45 14.35 26.00
C GLU A 595 11.22 14.25 27.51
N VAL A 596 12.29 14.24 28.30
CA VAL A 596 12.21 14.30 29.77
C VAL A 596 11.46 15.56 30.19
N ALA A 597 11.74 16.70 29.56
CA ALA A 597 11.01 17.93 29.81
C ALA A 597 9.52 17.84 29.45
N LYS A 598 9.15 17.15 28.35
CA LYS A 598 7.74 16.92 28.00
C LYS A 598 7.02 16.09 29.07
N VAL A 599 7.60 14.97 29.49
CA VAL A 599 6.94 14.09 30.48
C VAL A 599 6.88 14.75 31.86
N MET A 600 7.93 15.48 32.25
CA MET A 600 7.87 16.33 33.44
C MET A 600 6.75 17.38 33.32
N ASN A 601 6.57 17.96 32.14
CA ASN A 601 5.50 18.94 31.90
C ASN A 601 4.12 18.27 31.94
N GLU A 602 3.93 17.07 31.39
CA GLU A 602 2.67 16.31 31.52
C GLU A 602 2.36 15.93 32.97
N TRP A 603 3.38 15.53 33.73
CA TRP A 603 3.26 15.25 35.16
C TRP A 603 2.91 16.54 35.95
N LEU A 604 3.55 17.66 35.62
CA LEU A 604 3.28 19.00 36.19
C LEU A 604 1.92 19.58 35.77
N LEU A 605 1.43 19.28 34.57
CA LEU A 605 0.10 19.69 34.09
C LEU A 605 -1.02 19.03 34.89
N SER A 606 -0.76 17.87 35.51
CA SER A 606 -1.67 17.28 36.50
C SER A 606 -1.64 17.97 37.87
N THR A 607 -0.80 18.98 38.05
CA THR A 607 -0.63 19.84 39.23
C THR A 607 -0.65 21.32 38.82
N GLU A 608 -1.79 21.85 38.35
CA GLU A 608 -2.13 23.29 38.12
C GLU A 608 -1.06 24.30 37.59
N LEU A 609 0.11 23.88 37.10
CA LEU A 609 1.20 24.77 36.69
C LEU A 609 1.95 24.19 35.49
N SER A 610 1.77 24.79 34.30
CA SER A 610 2.61 24.49 33.12
C SER A 610 3.89 25.31 33.18
N LEU A 611 5.06 24.66 33.22
CA LEU A 611 6.35 25.35 33.11
C LEU A 611 7.00 25.05 31.76
N ASN A 612 7.46 26.11 31.08
CA ASN A 612 8.11 26.02 29.79
C ASN A 612 9.42 25.18 29.88
N PRO A 613 9.64 24.18 28.99
CA PRO A 613 10.86 23.37 28.93
C PRO A 613 12.18 24.16 28.94
N THR A 614 12.19 25.35 28.34
CA THR A 614 13.36 26.25 28.32
C THR A 614 13.72 26.77 29.71
N ILE A 615 12.73 26.96 30.59
CA ILE A 615 12.91 27.42 31.97
C ILE A 615 13.48 26.28 32.83
N LEU A 616 12.94 25.07 32.72
CA LEU A 616 13.47 23.87 33.39
C LEU A 616 14.94 23.62 33.01
N TRP A 617 15.26 23.80 31.72
CA TRP A 617 16.63 23.64 31.23
C TRP A 617 17.58 24.72 31.77
N SER A 618 17.11 25.97 31.88
CA SER A 618 17.90 27.07 32.45
C SER A 618 18.30 26.82 33.91
N PHE A 619 17.41 26.21 34.71
CA PHE A 619 17.68 25.83 36.10
C PHE A 619 18.78 24.77 36.21
N ALA A 620 18.76 23.75 35.34
CA ALA A 620 19.78 22.71 35.31
C ALA A 620 21.16 23.27 34.89
N ALA A 621 21.18 24.21 33.95
CA ALA A 621 22.40 24.86 33.46
C ALA A 621 23.07 25.77 34.51
N THR A 622 22.28 26.49 35.32
CA THR A 622 22.82 27.37 36.40
C THR A 622 23.51 26.62 37.54
N ASN A 623 23.22 25.34 37.74
CA ASN A 623 23.79 24.54 38.83
C ASN A 623 25.13 23.86 38.47
N ASN A 624 25.66 24.03 37.24
CA ASN A 624 26.95 23.46 36.85
C ASN A 624 27.78 24.40 35.93
N PRO A 625 28.70 25.19 36.51
CA PRO A 625 29.49 26.20 35.77
C PRO A 625 30.34 25.63 34.62
N LYS A 626 30.71 24.34 34.67
CA LYS A 626 31.50 23.67 33.63
C LYS A 626 30.71 23.43 32.34
N LEU A 627 29.39 23.26 32.43
CA LEU A 627 28.49 23.11 31.29
C LEU A 627 28.29 24.45 30.58
N ILE A 628 28.18 25.54 31.34
CA ILE A 628 28.20 26.91 30.82
C ILE A 628 29.48 27.16 30.01
N GLN A 629 30.64 26.77 30.54
CA GLN A 629 31.92 26.91 29.83
C GLN A 629 32.01 26.10 28.51
N LYS A 630 31.48 24.87 28.46
CA LYS A 630 31.49 24.05 27.23
C LYS A 630 30.56 24.59 26.14
N LEU A 631 29.43 25.21 26.51
CA LEU A 631 28.52 25.87 25.57
C LEU A 631 29.12 27.14 24.96
N PHE A 632 29.90 27.91 25.74
CA PHE A 632 30.57 29.12 25.25
C PHE A 632 31.92 28.85 24.56
N HIS A 633 32.54 27.69 24.76
CA HIS A 633 33.83 27.30 24.14
C HIS A 633 33.71 26.26 23.01
N GLY A 634 32.53 26.05 22.45
CA GLY A 634 32.31 25.26 21.23
C GLY A 634 32.91 25.86 19.94
N THR A 635 33.93 26.72 20.04
CA THR A 635 34.72 27.24 18.92
C THR A 635 36.19 27.33 19.32
N ALA A 636 36.93 26.23 19.11
CA ALA A 636 38.28 26.22 18.51
C ALA A 636 39.01 24.91 18.88
N GLU A 637 38.91 23.89 18.01
CA GLU A 637 40.07 23.09 17.61
C GLU A 637 39.77 22.31 16.30
N ARG A 638 40.15 22.96 15.20
CA ARG A 638 40.56 22.43 13.88
C ARG A 638 39.88 21.16 13.34
N THR A 639 38.83 21.33 12.53
CA THR A 639 38.85 20.91 11.11
C THR A 639 38.04 21.92 10.29
N ASN A 640 38.56 22.31 9.11
CA ASN A 640 38.02 23.35 8.24
C ASN A 640 36.71 22.93 7.57
N GLN A 641 35.57 23.08 8.26
CA GLN A 641 34.28 23.30 7.61
C GLN A 641 33.49 24.36 8.39
N THR A 642 33.22 25.48 7.74
CA THR A 642 32.35 26.55 8.22
C THR A 642 30.93 26.03 8.36
N PHE A 643 30.48 25.77 9.59
CA PHE A 643 29.07 25.54 9.88
C PHE A 643 28.38 26.91 10.02
N GLN A 644 27.51 27.25 9.07
CA GLN A 644 26.65 28.44 9.18
C GLN A 644 25.46 28.13 10.12
N PRO A 645 25.26 28.91 11.20
CA PRO A 645 24.14 28.71 12.11
C PRO A 645 22.91 29.48 11.58
N THR A 646 22.31 28.99 10.51
CA THR A 646 20.96 29.42 10.12
C THR A 646 20.19 28.20 9.65
N THR A 647 19.67 27.43 10.60
CA THR A 647 18.34 26.80 10.53
C THR A 647 18.11 26.01 11.81
N LEU A 648 16.92 26.19 12.40
CA LEU A 648 16.34 25.43 13.51
C LEU A 648 16.69 25.89 14.94
N ASN A 649 16.59 27.20 15.19
CA ASN A 649 16.05 27.70 16.46
C ASN A 649 14.66 28.31 16.17
N PRO A 650 13.55 27.62 16.49
CA PRO A 650 12.21 28.15 16.23
C PRO A 650 11.74 29.20 17.26
N PHE A 651 12.57 29.64 18.21
CA PHE A 651 12.21 30.68 19.18
C PHE A 651 13.34 31.70 19.42
N ALA A 652 14.16 31.97 18.41
CA ALA A 652 15.04 33.14 18.43
C ALA A 652 14.24 34.45 18.21
N GLU A 653 13.37 34.80 19.17
CA GLU A 653 13.06 36.20 19.42
C GLU A 653 14.06 36.74 20.43
N LYS A 654 14.58 37.92 20.11
CA LYS A 654 15.56 38.66 20.90
C LYS A 654 14.88 39.19 22.16
N ILE A 655 14.67 38.33 23.16
CA ILE A 655 14.24 38.78 24.48
C ILE A 655 15.45 39.44 25.13
N VAL A 656 15.43 40.77 25.20
CA VAL A 656 16.19 41.50 26.22
C VAL A 656 15.63 41.04 27.56
N LEU A 657 16.35 40.16 28.26
CA LEU A 657 16.00 39.77 29.62
C LEU A 657 16.03 41.03 30.50
N PRO A 658 14.89 41.48 31.07
CA PRO A 658 14.93 42.36 32.23
C PRO A 658 15.53 41.56 33.40
N GLU A 659 16.18 42.26 34.32
CA GLU A 659 16.87 41.70 35.47
C GLU A 659 16.07 40.61 36.22
N MET A 660 16.82 39.65 36.74
CA MET A 660 16.40 38.51 37.56
C MET A 660 15.28 38.82 38.58
N HIS A 661 14.04 38.46 38.24
CA HIS A 661 12.94 38.36 39.21
C HIS A 661 12.17 37.02 39.18
N ILE A 662 12.44 36.12 38.23
CA ILE A 662 11.74 34.82 38.11
C ILE A 662 12.31 33.75 39.06
N LEU A 663 13.62 33.81 39.35
CA LEU A 663 14.32 32.86 40.23
C LEU A 663 13.82 32.95 41.70
N SER A 664 13.48 34.15 42.16
CA SER A 664 12.92 34.38 43.49
C SER A 664 11.47 33.92 43.60
N GLU A 665 10.65 34.10 42.56
CA GLU A 665 9.27 33.60 42.56
C GLU A 665 9.19 32.08 42.48
N LEU A 666 10.06 31.41 41.72
CA LEU A 666 10.08 29.94 41.61
C LEU A 666 10.56 29.26 42.90
N LEU A 667 11.53 29.85 43.61
CA LEU A 667 11.94 29.39 44.95
C LEU A 667 10.82 29.55 45.98
N ILE A 668 10.02 30.62 45.89
CA ILE A 668 8.84 30.83 46.74
C ILE A 668 7.76 29.78 46.45
N VAL A 669 7.55 29.39 45.18
CA VAL A 669 6.59 28.36 44.79
C VAL A 669 7.05 26.96 45.26
N ILE A 670 8.34 26.63 45.11
CA ILE A 670 8.91 25.35 45.58
C ILE A 670 8.85 25.23 47.11
N GLU A 671 9.14 26.30 47.84
CA GLU A 671 9.02 26.32 49.31
C GLU A 671 7.55 26.29 49.77
N ARG A 672 6.61 26.92 49.04
CA ARG A 672 5.16 26.81 49.31
C ARG A 672 4.63 25.39 49.09
N TYR A 673 5.09 24.68 48.06
CA TYR A 673 4.70 23.29 47.82
C TYR A 673 5.24 22.33 48.89
N LYS A 674 6.50 22.53 49.33
CA LYS A 674 7.06 21.82 50.50
C LYS A 674 6.31 22.11 51.79
N ALA A 675 5.82 23.33 51.98
CA ALA A 675 5.04 23.72 53.16
C ALA A 675 3.65 23.06 53.16
N HIS A 676 2.93 23.09 52.03
CA HIS A 676 1.59 22.49 51.92
C HIS A 676 1.59 20.97 52.15
N HIS A 677 2.59 20.24 51.62
CA HIS A 677 2.71 18.78 51.84
C HIS A 677 3.34 18.38 53.18
N ARG A 678 3.99 19.31 53.88
CA ARG A 678 4.36 19.12 55.30
C ARG A 678 3.14 19.30 56.20
N GLU A 679 2.25 20.25 55.90
CA GLU A 679 1.01 20.46 56.65
C GLU A 679 0.00 19.31 56.48
N ASP A 680 -0.10 18.68 55.30
CA ASP A 680 -0.93 17.47 55.12
C ASP A 680 -0.40 16.23 55.87
N ASN A 681 0.92 16.15 56.09
CA ASN A 681 1.52 15.08 56.90
C ASN A 681 1.47 15.36 58.42
N ILE A 682 1.40 16.62 58.84
CA ILE A 682 1.25 17.01 60.25
C ILE A 682 -0.22 16.97 60.67
N SER A 683 -1.15 17.36 59.79
CA SER A 683 -2.60 17.28 60.03
C SER A 683 -3.12 15.83 60.03
N ARG A 684 -2.47 14.90 59.31
CA ARG A 684 -2.74 13.45 59.42
C ARG A 684 -2.08 12.75 60.61
N ARG A 685 -1.20 13.43 61.36
CA ARG A 685 -0.61 12.92 62.62
C ARG A 685 -1.23 13.55 63.87
N SER A 686 -2.12 14.52 63.72
CA SER A 686 -2.83 15.18 64.83
C SER A 686 -4.37 15.07 64.73
N LEU A 687 -4.87 14.16 63.89
CA LEU A 687 -6.24 13.63 63.93
C LEU A 687 -6.21 12.12 64.18
#